data_AF-A0A7M7L3V5-F1
#
_entry.id   AF-A0A7M7L3V5-F1
#
_cell.length_a   1.000
_cell.length_b   1.000
_cell.length_c   1.000
_cell.angle_alpha   90.00
_cell.angle_beta   90.00
_cell.angle_gamma   90.00
#
_symmetry.space_group_name_H-M   'P 1'
#
loop_
_entity.id
_entity.type
_entity.pdbx_description
1 polymer ?
#
loop_
_entity_poly.entity_id
_entity_poly.type
_entity_poly.pdbx_seq_one_letter_code
_entity_poly.pdbx_strand_id
1 'polypeptide(L)'
;MQLKEEEEESREQKTAILNDFEELRNKVKKLLDENEASTEIEKLPIAAFDLDIKGRDHKLKVGRDICENLRLEFEHNINETKRVSKWIRKNFWDPQKVVAKSLYAIFDEMEVVNYPSIAEDPDDVLFLKYINFHKKTAYSVLENDRFEPWKIYTEQELQMEASKKHNIYREQDKRIHLLMNDWELEDKEEDLKRFKYEMEERKAVNGTTTHRFIESSPYYPQFGYYGFAQTKINNRFFLHDCTKLRDFFNNKFNEIYALKEREMNVIRDRIERIRYIDSELNIMFNKHVPHVPTDPVWHWQERPESIITVRRDEIKAKPYISPSAMEILMKQAAEEERIRKLLLADDFRERALMAMMNGVLEVRWEDIIKIDVPKPACMLAKKPEDYTSEDILAVKQYEKDVQFLKEERERYHRMLDAEYLKVMEQLKEGIDKFNGKLNNLFHMKMDIEAAINQLYLRYVRGLLLVHHRIMTFEEENSLKKRIADKEDYEREMDEHIKMFQNVHQKVTDKYTSLVSKEKAFAKKFKSEFYHMHKVQMEILERQCNRRPRVNLRNLESSDFYELAEDVLGGKGARIYLPSECKDYLRILHNFDIRPVTVPPSIDASNWENLIRLRRAKINLELMIRGAQSELMDVEAVLLGFEQKMEKCKIDMEDMKKDIVEKRMRQMMEDLDVEIQLVLKMGQVEIDLEGELTDSKHAVLVSKTTIDSANSYIRAAGECKLKALNNLLSFQRGTLLKQWQHMCRKKNLEDLKEDLRFTESTTVTKEMQGYLKRKAKGLPDDKTPQQLDDDIEAVKRKFQKALDEERSRLEAVEKEIANLKVKNEQLDRQILEMNMARCDMELRRDIVGEERQKEHLERKVKMVMHRSALVKKLQENYAELVELQTEHELLRLKRYPTFHFRMLDENEETRKNVRTNLC
;
A
#
# COMPACT_ATOMS: atom_id res chain seq x y z
N MET A 1 -101.48 -4.67 24.05
CA MET A 1 -101.57 -6.01 24.66
C MET A 1 -101.20 -7.05 23.62
N GLN A 2 -101.92 -7.14 22.49
CA GLN A 2 -101.62 -8.07 21.37
C GLN A 2 -100.17 -8.05 20.82
N LEU A 3 -99.56 -6.89 20.58
CA LEU A 3 -98.16 -6.82 20.10
C LEU A 3 -97.10 -7.31 21.11
N LYS A 4 -97.38 -7.26 22.41
CA LYS A 4 -96.46 -7.78 23.44
C LYS A 4 -96.60 -9.30 23.60
N GLU A 5 -97.82 -9.80 23.46
CA GLU A 5 -98.09 -11.25 23.41
C GLU A 5 -97.46 -11.88 22.16
N GLU A 6 -97.54 -11.24 20.99
CA GLU A 6 -96.84 -11.70 19.77
C GLU A 6 -95.31 -11.65 19.89
N GLU A 7 -94.74 -10.64 20.58
CA GLU A 7 -93.29 -10.56 20.82
C GLU A 7 -92.80 -11.60 21.84
N GLU A 8 -93.60 -11.93 22.85
CA GLU A 8 -93.29 -12.99 23.82
C GLU A 8 -93.42 -14.37 23.16
N GLU A 9 -94.49 -14.62 22.40
CA GLU A 9 -94.65 -15.85 21.61
C GLU A 9 -93.53 -16.02 20.57
N SER A 10 -93.16 -14.94 19.86
CA SER A 10 -92.05 -14.98 18.89
C SER A 10 -90.70 -15.22 19.57
N ARG A 11 -90.49 -14.70 20.79
CA ARG A 11 -89.27 -14.93 21.57
C ARG A 11 -89.20 -16.35 22.11
N GLU A 12 -90.32 -16.88 22.60
CA GLU A 12 -90.43 -18.28 23.01
C GLU A 12 -90.18 -19.21 21.84
N GLN A 13 -90.79 -18.95 20.68
CA GLN A 13 -90.51 -19.68 19.44
C GLN A 13 -89.05 -19.57 19.02
N LYS A 14 -88.43 -18.40 19.13
CA LYS A 14 -87.01 -18.20 18.80
C LYS A 14 -86.10 -18.95 19.76
N THR A 15 -86.41 -18.98 21.06
CA THR A 15 -85.65 -19.75 22.04
C THR A 15 -85.84 -21.25 21.86
N ALA A 16 -87.04 -21.70 21.48
CA ALA A 16 -87.31 -23.09 21.14
C ALA A 16 -86.50 -23.51 19.90
N ILE A 17 -86.52 -22.69 18.84
CA ILE A 17 -85.72 -22.92 17.63
C ILE A 17 -84.22 -22.94 17.94
N LEU A 18 -83.72 -22.06 18.83
CA LEU A 18 -82.31 -22.07 19.23
C LEU A 18 -81.93 -23.31 20.03
N ASN A 19 -82.81 -23.77 20.94
CA ASN A 19 -82.61 -25.02 21.67
C ASN A 19 -82.61 -26.23 20.71
N ASP A 20 -83.51 -26.25 19.72
CA ASP A 20 -83.55 -27.29 18.67
C ASP A 20 -82.27 -27.27 17.81
N PHE A 21 -81.74 -26.09 17.50
CA PHE A 21 -80.45 -25.94 16.81
C PHE A 21 -79.26 -26.40 17.67
N GLU A 22 -79.27 -26.15 18.98
CA GLU A 22 -78.25 -26.68 19.90
C GLU A 22 -78.32 -28.20 20.01
N GLU A 23 -79.51 -28.78 20.05
CA GLU A 23 -79.68 -30.23 19.99
C GLU A 23 -79.16 -30.82 18.68
N LEU A 24 -79.51 -30.21 17.54
CA LEU A 24 -79.00 -30.60 16.23
C LEU A 24 -77.48 -30.49 16.15
N ARG A 25 -76.90 -29.40 16.68
CA ARG A 25 -75.45 -29.21 16.75
C ARG A 25 -74.78 -30.29 17.60
N ASN A 26 -75.35 -30.62 18.75
CA ASN A 26 -74.84 -31.67 19.62
C ASN A 26 -74.96 -33.06 18.98
N LYS A 27 -76.04 -33.33 18.24
CA LYS A 27 -76.21 -34.57 17.45
C LYS A 27 -75.17 -34.67 16.32
N VAL A 28 -75.00 -33.60 15.54
CA VAL A 28 -74.00 -33.57 14.45
C VAL A 28 -72.58 -33.70 15.01
N LYS A 29 -72.28 -33.08 16.16
CA LYS A 29 -70.99 -33.24 16.83
C LYS A 29 -70.74 -34.68 17.27
N LYS A 30 -71.71 -35.34 17.89
CA LYS A 30 -71.61 -36.76 18.24
C LYS A 30 -71.36 -37.64 17.01
N LEU A 31 -72.08 -37.39 15.92
CA LEU A 31 -71.91 -38.12 14.65
C LEU A 31 -70.52 -37.89 14.02
N LEU A 32 -69.97 -36.67 14.15
CA LEU A 32 -68.60 -36.35 13.71
C LEU A 32 -67.55 -37.05 14.58
N ASP A 33 -67.72 -37.02 15.90
CA ASP A 33 -66.80 -37.66 16.86
C ASP A 33 -66.80 -39.20 16.66
N GLU A 34 -67.97 -39.79 16.40
CA GLU A 34 -68.12 -41.22 16.05
C GLU A 34 -67.44 -41.55 14.71
N ASN A 35 -67.61 -40.69 13.70
CA ASN A 35 -66.98 -40.86 12.39
C ASN A 35 -65.45 -40.65 12.40
N GLU A 36 -64.92 -39.84 13.32
CA GLU A 36 -63.48 -39.68 13.52
C GLU A 36 -62.84 -40.90 14.21
N ALA A 37 -63.58 -41.57 15.09
CA ALA A 37 -63.14 -42.80 15.76
C ALA A 37 -63.24 -44.07 14.87
N SER A 38 -63.94 -43.99 13.73
CA SER A 38 -64.08 -45.07 12.76
C SER A 38 -62.80 -45.35 11.97
N THR A 39 -62.67 -46.58 11.46
CA THR A 39 -61.53 -46.98 10.60
C THR A 39 -61.55 -46.25 9.25
N GLU A 40 -60.39 -46.10 8.58
CA GLU A 40 -60.25 -45.31 7.35
C GLU A 40 -61.19 -45.70 6.20
N ILE A 41 -61.68 -46.95 6.18
CA ILE A 41 -62.60 -47.48 5.15
C ILE A 41 -64.06 -47.06 5.41
N GLU A 42 -64.44 -46.90 6.69
CA GLU A 42 -65.81 -46.56 7.13
C GLU A 42 -65.99 -45.07 7.38
N LYS A 43 -64.90 -44.31 7.40
CA LYS A 43 -64.88 -42.87 7.63
C LYS A 43 -65.54 -42.12 6.47
N LEU A 44 -66.72 -41.54 6.73
CA LEU A 44 -67.43 -40.69 5.78
C LEU A 44 -66.71 -39.33 5.64
N PRO A 45 -66.73 -38.71 4.45
CA PRO A 45 -66.22 -37.36 4.26
C PRO A 45 -66.97 -36.37 5.16
N ILE A 46 -66.26 -35.40 5.74
CA ILE A 46 -66.85 -34.34 6.59
C ILE A 46 -68.02 -33.62 5.86
N ALA A 47 -67.94 -33.54 4.53
CA ALA A 47 -68.99 -32.97 3.68
C ALA A 47 -70.37 -33.68 3.77
N ALA A 48 -70.42 -34.93 4.24
CA ALA A 48 -71.67 -35.70 4.40
C ALA A 48 -72.50 -35.26 5.61
N PHE A 49 -71.90 -34.52 6.56
CA PHE A 49 -72.55 -34.03 7.77
C PHE A 49 -72.95 -32.53 7.67
N ASP A 50 -72.75 -31.92 6.50
CA ASP A 50 -73.04 -30.51 6.27
C ASP A 50 -74.53 -30.25 6.06
N LEU A 51 -75.11 -29.39 6.91
CA LEU A 51 -76.51 -28.97 6.80
C LEU A 51 -76.71 -27.77 5.84
N ASP A 52 -75.66 -26.96 5.60
CA ASP A 52 -75.69 -25.79 4.68
C ASP A 52 -74.58 -25.86 3.62
N ILE A 53 -74.90 -26.53 2.51
CA ILE A 53 -73.99 -26.73 1.39
C ILE A 53 -73.68 -25.40 0.69
N LYS A 54 -74.67 -24.49 0.54
CA LYS A 54 -74.50 -23.22 -0.18
C LYS A 54 -73.63 -22.23 0.60
N GLY A 55 -73.82 -22.11 1.91
CA GLY A 55 -72.99 -21.29 2.78
C GLY A 55 -71.57 -21.81 2.89
N ARG A 56 -71.37 -23.14 2.94
CA ARG A 56 -70.03 -23.76 2.87
C ARG A 56 -69.34 -23.43 1.55
N ASP A 57 -69.99 -23.66 0.42
CA ASP A 57 -69.39 -23.39 -0.89
C ASP A 57 -69.07 -21.91 -1.08
N HIS A 58 -69.91 -21.00 -0.58
CA HIS A 58 -69.62 -19.56 -0.58
C HIS A 58 -68.39 -19.23 0.29
N LYS A 59 -68.29 -19.76 1.51
CA LYS A 59 -67.12 -19.57 2.39
C LYS A 59 -65.85 -20.19 1.80
N LEU A 60 -65.95 -21.35 1.15
CA LEU A 60 -64.82 -21.97 0.44
C LEU A 60 -64.39 -21.14 -0.77
N LYS A 61 -65.33 -20.53 -1.50
CA LYS A 61 -65.01 -19.62 -2.61
C LYS A 61 -64.30 -18.37 -2.11
N VAL A 62 -64.85 -17.71 -1.08
CA VAL A 62 -64.19 -16.56 -0.43
C VAL A 62 -62.81 -16.94 0.10
N GLY A 63 -62.67 -18.11 0.72
CA GLY A 63 -61.39 -18.65 1.17
C GLY A 63 -60.39 -18.87 0.02
N ARG A 64 -60.84 -19.42 -1.11
CA ARG A 64 -60.02 -19.56 -2.33
C ARG A 64 -59.60 -18.21 -2.90
N ASP A 65 -60.52 -17.26 -2.98
CA ASP A 65 -60.24 -15.92 -3.49
C ASP A 65 -59.21 -15.20 -2.60
N ILE A 66 -59.31 -15.35 -1.26
CA ILE A 66 -58.31 -14.83 -0.32
C ILE A 66 -56.94 -15.51 -0.52
N CYS A 67 -56.90 -16.84 -0.64
CA CYS A 67 -55.66 -17.57 -0.89
C CYS A 67 -55.00 -17.16 -2.21
N GLU A 68 -55.79 -16.96 -3.27
CA GLU A 68 -55.27 -16.56 -4.58
C GLU A 68 -54.80 -15.11 -4.57
N ASN A 69 -55.51 -14.21 -3.88
CA ASN A 69 -55.04 -12.82 -3.69
C ASN A 69 -53.71 -12.79 -2.92
N LEU A 70 -53.60 -13.53 -1.80
CA LEU A 70 -52.36 -13.63 -1.04
C LEU A 70 -51.23 -14.22 -1.89
N ARG A 71 -51.52 -15.23 -2.72
CA ARG A 71 -50.54 -15.81 -3.64
C ARG A 71 -50.04 -14.77 -4.63
N LEU A 72 -50.94 -14.01 -5.27
CA LEU A 72 -50.58 -12.96 -6.22
C LEU A 72 -49.77 -11.85 -5.55
N GLU A 73 -50.14 -11.44 -4.34
CA GLU A 73 -49.38 -10.48 -3.53
C GLU A 73 -47.97 -11.00 -3.21
N PHE A 74 -47.82 -12.24 -2.78
CA PHE A 74 -46.51 -12.84 -2.53
C PHE A 74 -45.69 -13.00 -3.81
N GLU A 75 -46.28 -13.45 -4.91
CA GLU A 75 -45.60 -13.54 -6.21
C GLU A 75 -45.11 -12.16 -6.68
N HIS A 76 -45.94 -11.12 -6.54
CA HIS A 76 -45.54 -9.75 -6.83
C HIS A 76 -44.39 -9.28 -5.95
N ASN A 77 -44.49 -9.45 -4.63
CA ASN A 77 -43.44 -9.09 -3.68
C ASN A 77 -42.12 -9.83 -3.95
N ILE A 78 -42.18 -11.13 -4.29
CA ILE A 78 -41.02 -11.93 -4.69
C ILE A 78 -40.40 -11.39 -5.99
N ASN A 79 -41.21 -10.97 -6.95
CA ASN A 79 -40.70 -10.44 -8.21
C ASN A 79 -40.05 -9.06 -8.04
N GLU A 80 -40.63 -8.17 -7.25
CA GLU A 80 -40.02 -6.86 -6.95
C GLU A 80 -38.72 -7.01 -6.15
N THR A 81 -38.70 -7.86 -5.12
CA THR A 81 -37.46 -8.14 -4.36
C THR A 81 -36.38 -8.79 -5.24
N LYS A 82 -36.74 -9.72 -6.13
CA LYS A 82 -35.80 -10.27 -7.13
C LYS A 82 -35.28 -9.21 -8.09
N ARG A 83 -36.13 -8.26 -8.52
CA ARG A 83 -35.72 -7.15 -9.39
C ARG A 83 -34.68 -6.27 -8.71
N VAL A 84 -34.94 -5.86 -7.47
CA VAL A 84 -34.00 -5.06 -6.68
C VAL A 84 -32.71 -5.83 -6.42
N SER A 85 -32.79 -7.09 -6.01
CA SER A 85 -31.62 -7.95 -5.78
C SER A 85 -30.75 -8.11 -7.05
N LYS A 86 -31.36 -8.36 -8.21
CA LYS A 86 -30.65 -8.42 -9.50
C LYS A 86 -29.97 -7.09 -9.85
N TRP A 87 -30.64 -5.97 -9.59
CA TRP A 87 -30.08 -4.64 -9.83
C TRP A 87 -28.87 -4.36 -8.93
N ILE A 88 -28.97 -4.66 -7.63
CA ILE A 88 -27.86 -4.53 -6.67
C ILE A 88 -26.67 -5.40 -7.11
N ARG A 89 -26.93 -6.67 -7.44
CA ARG A 89 -25.89 -7.61 -7.86
C ARG A 89 -25.16 -7.11 -9.12
N LYS A 90 -25.90 -6.69 -10.14
CA LYS A 90 -25.32 -6.23 -11.41
C LYS A 90 -24.46 -4.98 -11.25
N ASN A 91 -24.85 -4.05 -10.38
CA ASN A 91 -24.16 -2.76 -10.26
C ASN A 91 -23.01 -2.79 -9.25
N PHE A 92 -23.12 -3.57 -8.17
CA PHE A 92 -22.17 -3.53 -7.05
C PHE A 92 -21.34 -4.79 -6.89
N TRP A 93 -21.86 -5.98 -7.24
CA TRP A 93 -21.17 -7.25 -7.01
C TRP A 93 -20.47 -7.78 -8.26
N ASP A 94 -21.20 -7.92 -9.37
CA ASP A 94 -20.68 -8.50 -10.62
C ASP A 94 -19.48 -7.72 -11.23
N PRO A 95 -19.35 -6.39 -11.09
CA PRO A 95 -18.18 -5.66 -11.58
C PRO A 95 -16.89 -5.88 -10.77
N GLN A 96 -16.99 -6.43 -9.56
CA GLN A 96 -15.82 -6.63 -8.69
C GLN A 96 -14.98 -7.79 -9.18
N LYS A 97 -13.69 -7.54 -9.44
CA LYS A 97 -12.69 -8.58 -9.72
C LYS A 97 -12.23 -9.26 -8.44
N VAL A 98 -11.97 -8.46 -7.41
CA VAL A 98 -11.64 -8.92 -6.06
C VAL A 98 -12.69 -8.39 -5.09
N VAL A 99 -13.44 -9.31 -4.48
CA VAL A 99 -14.48 -8.99 -3.50
C VAL A 99 -13.83 -8.61 -2.17
N ALA A 100 -14.42 -7.64 -1.48
CA ALA A 100 -14.02 -7.26 -0.13
C ALA A 100 -14.21 -8.42 0.85
N LYS A 101 -13.12 -8.85 1.49
CA LYS A 101 -13.05 -9.94 2.47
C LYS A 101 -12.26 -9.47 3.69
N SER A 102 -12.78 -9.80 4.87
CA SER A 102 -12.09 -9.63 6.14
C SER A 102 -11.62 -10.97 6.68
N LEU A 103 -10.52 -10.99 7.40
CA LEU A 103 -10.02 -12.13 8.15
C LEU A 103 -9.91 -11.77 9.61
N TYR A 104 -10.64 -12.50 10.45
CA TYR A 104 -10.62 -12.38 11.88
C TYR A 104 -9.67 -13.39 12.52
N ALA A 105 -9.09 -13.01 13.64
CA ALA A 105 -8.42 -13.93 14.54
C ALA A 105 -9.40 -14.97 15.09
N ILE A 106 -8.87 -16.11 15.53
CA ILE A 106 -9.69 -17.17 16.13
C ILE A 106 -9.89 -16.82 17.61
N PHE A 107 -11.14 -16.64 18.02
CA PHE A 107 -11.57 -16.20 19.36
C PHE A 107 -11.03 -14.84 19.82
N ASP A 108 -10.67 -13.96 18.87
CA ASP A 108 -10.13 -12.63 19.13
C ASP A 108 -10.68 -11.61 18.12
N GLU A 109 -10.57 -10.31 18.43
CA GLU A 109 -11.20 -9.20 17.70
C GLU A 109 -10.33 -8.66 16.54
N MET A 110 -9.08 -9.10 16.42
CA MET A 110 -8.17 -8.62 15.38
C MET A 110 -8.71 -8.94 13.98
N GLU A 111 -8.82 -7.90 13.15
CA GLU A 111 -9.31 -7.98 11.77
C GLU A 111 -8.27 -7.48 10.76
N VAL A 112 -8.09 -8.23 9.67
CA VAL A 112 -7.32 -7.81 8.51
C VAL A 112 -8.21 -7.85 7.28
N VAL A 113 -8.32 -6.73 6.55
CA VAL A 113 -9.13 -6.63 5.33
C VAL A 113 -8.23 -6.71 4.09
N ASN A 114 -8.69 -7.37 3.03
CA ASN A 114 -8.03 -7.37 1.73
C ASN A 114 -8.22 -6.05 0.96
N TYR A 115 -7.64 -5.93 -0.24
CA TYR A 115 -7.86 -4.79 -1.14
C TYR A 115 -8.87 -5.13 -2.24
N PRO A 116 -10.10 -4.59 -2.18
CA PRO A 116 -11.10 -4.80 -3.23
C PRO A 116 -10.68 -4.10 -4.53
N SER A 117 -11.01 -4.70 -5.67
CA SER A 117 -10.68 -4.12 -6.99
C SER A 117 -11.77 -4.38 -8.02
N ILE A 118 -11.95 -3.43 -8.94
CA ILE A 118 -12.83 -3.51 -10.10
C ILE A 118 -11.98 -3.86 -11.33
N ALA A 119 -12.59 -4.39 -12.39
CA ALA A 119 -11.91 -4.58 -13.66
C ALA A 119 -11.32 -3.25 -14.19
N GLU A 120 -10.06 -3.29 -14.62
CA GLU A 120 -9.40 -2.12 -15.23
C GLU A 120 -10.02 -1.80 -16.59
N ASP A 121 -10.04 -0.52 -16.94
CA ASP A 121 -10.47 -0.06 -18.26
C ASP A 121 -9.48 -0.58 -19.34
N PRO A 122 -9.96 -1.21 -20.44
CA PRO A 122 -9.09 -1.68 -21.52
C PRO A 122 -8.16 -0.60 -22.10
N ASP A 123 -8.60 0.65 -22.18
CA ASP A 123 -7.79 1.76 -22.72
C ASP A 123 -6.57 2.04 -21.87
N ASP A 124 -6.74 1.89 -20.56
CA ASP A 124 -5.75 2.10 -19.53
C ASP A 124 -4.62 1.06 -19.58
N VAL A 125 -4.98 -0.19 -19.91
CA VAL A 125 -4.04 -1.29 -20.15
C VAL A 125 -3.25 -1.07 -21.44
N LEU A 126 -3.93 -0.63 -22.51
CA LEU A 126 -3.28 -0.30 -23.77
C LEU A 126 -2.30 0.86 -23.62
N PHE A 127 -2.68 1.90 -22.88
CA PHE A 127 -1.82 3.04 -22.61
C PHE A 127 -0.56 2.63 -21.81
N LEU A 128 -0.69 1.75 -20.81
CA LEU A 128 0.46 1.22 -20.08
C LEU A 128 1.40 0.42 -21.00
N LYS A 129 0.86 -0.42 -21.90
CA LYS A 129 1.67 -1.15 -22.90
C LYS A 129 2.41 -0.19 -23.82
N TYR A 130 1.74 0.86 -24.29
CA TYR A 130 2.33 1.91 -25.09
C TYR A 130 3.47 2.63 -24.35
N ILE A 131 3.26 3.03 -23.09
CA ILE A 131 4.30 3.67 -22.27
C ILE A 131 5.51 2.73 -22.10
N ASN A 132 5.28 1.46 -21.79
CA ASN A 132 6.36 0.48 -21.65
C ASN A 132 7.15 0.31 -22.95
N PHE A 133 6.45 0.26 -24.09
CA PHE A 133 7.08 0.25 -25.41
C PHE A 133 7.91 1.51 -25.65
N HIS A 134 7.38 2.69 -25.31
CA HIS A 134 8.09 3.96 -25.44
C HIS A 134 9.35 4.02 -24.58
N LYS A 135 9.25 3.65 -23.29
CA LYS A 135 10.43 3.61 -22.42
C LYS A 135 11.44 2.59 -22.92
N LYS A 136 11.00 1.37 -23.23
CA LYS A 136 11.91 0.33 -23.74
C LYS A 136 12.63 0.78 -25.00
N THR A 137 11.92 1.38 -25.95
CA THR A 137 12.50 1.93 -27.19
C THR A 137 13.46 3.08 -26.91
N ALA A 138 13.10 4.02 -26.04
CA ALA A 138 13.97 5.14 -25.67
C ALA A 138 15.26 4.64 -25.01
N TYR A 139 15.18 3.75 -24.03
CA TYR A 139 16.36 3.21 -23.34
C TYR A 139 17.17 2.25 -24.23
N SER A 140 16.55 1.49 -25.12
CA SER A 140 17.28 0.60 -26.04
C SER A 140 18.03 1.35 -27.13
N VAL A 141 17.50 2.51 -27.56
CA VAL A 141 18.14 3.35 -28.59
C VAL A 141 19.19 4.29 -27.98
N LEU A 142 19.03 4.68 -26.72
CA LEU A 142 19.86 5.68 -26.01
C LEU A 142 20.57 5.10 -24.78
N GLU A 143 20.95 3.81 -24.78
CA GLU A 143 21.49 3.10 -23.61
C GLU A 143 22.71 3.83 -22.97
N ASN A 144 23.42 4.64 -23.76
CA ASN A 144 24.58 5.48 -23.38
C ASN A 144 24.28 6.98 -23.14
N ASP A 145 23.07 7.47 -23.42
CA ASP A 145 22.72 8.89 -23.22
C ASP A 145 22.11 9.09 -21.83
N ARG A 146 22.97 8.92 -20.82
CA ARG A 146 22.65 9.19 -19.41
C ARG A 146 23.32 10.48 -18.96
N PHE A 147 23.25 11.53 -19.77
CA PHE A 147 23.58 12.84 -19.24
C PHE A 147 22.54 13.16 -18.16
N GLU A 148 22.98 13.17 -16.90
CA GLU A 148 22.18 13.47 -15.73
C GLU A 148 22.43 14.94 -15.37
N PRO A 149 21.60 15.90 -15.81
CA PRO A 149 21.91 17.34 -15.67
C PRO A 149 21.97 17.80 -14.20
N TRP A 150 21.38 17.03 -13.30
CA TRP A 150 21.34 17.29 -11.86
C TRP A 150 22.61 16.85 -11.12
N LYS A 151 23.50 16.07 -11.74
CA LYS A 151 24.80 15.77 -11.15
C LYS A 151 25.71 17.00 -11.28
N ILE A 152 26.38 17.34 -10.19
CA ILE A 152 27.41 18.39 -10.21
C ILE A 152 28.64 17.77 -10.84
N TYR A 153 28.90 18.10 -12.10
CA TYR A 153 30.12 17.73 -12.80
C TYR A 153 31.20 18.75 -12.51
N THR A 154 32.41 18.29 -12.27
CA THR A 154 33.59 19.14 -12.48
C THR A 154 33.75 19.42 -13.98
N GLU A 155 34.42 20.53 -14.34
CA GLU A 155 34.55 20.97 -15.74
C GLU A 155 35.16 19.88 -16.64
N GLN A 156 36.08 19.08 -16.09
CA GLN A 156 36.70 17.93 -16.76
C GLN A 156 35.71 16.76 -16.96
N GLU A 157 34.92 16.43 -15.94
CA GLU A 157 33.89 15.38 -16.03
C GLU A 157 32.78 15.76 -17.01
N LEU A 158 32.37 17.03 -17.03
CA LEU A 158 31.36 17.53 -17.96
C LEU A 158 31.84 17.43 -19.41
N GLN A 159 33.11 17.78 -19.65
CA GLN A 159 33.70 17.72 -20.98
C GLN A 159 33.85 16.26 -21.46
N MET A 160 34.20 15.35 -20.55
CA MET A 160 34.19 13.90 -20.82
C MET A 160 32.79 13.40 -21.14
N GLU A 161 31.77 13.78 -20.37
CA GLU A 161 30.39 13.34 -20.57
C GLU A 161 29.79 13.89 -21.88
N ALA A 162 30.05 15.16 -22.19
CA ALA A 162 29.64 15.79 -23.45
C ALA A 162 30.36 15.20 -24.68
N SER A 163 31.55 14.63 -24.49
CA SER A 163 32.33 13.99 -25.55
C SER A 163 31.99 12.52 -25.80
N LYS A 164 31.17 11.89 -24.94
CA LYS A 164 30.71 10.51 -25.14
C LYS A 164 29.91 10.42 -26.44
N LYS A 165 30.41 9.60 -27.39
CA LYS A 165 29.72 9.38 -28.67
C LYS A 165 28.51 8.47 -28.48
N HIS A 166 27.37 8.91 -29.03
CA HIS A 166 26.14 8.14 -29.10
C HIS A 166 26.29 7.02 -30.13
N ASN A 167 26.36 5.77 -29.67
CA ASN A 167 26.28 4.60 -30.54
C ASN A 167 24.83 4.12 -30.59
N ILE A 168 24.23 4.16 -31.77
CA ILE A 168 22.95 3.49 -32.04
C ILE A 168 23.27 2.00 -32.19
N TYR A 169 23.15 1.24 -31.10
CA TYR A 169 23.42 -0.20 -31.12
C TYR A 169 22.30 -0.95 -31.87
N ARG A 170 22.65 -1.76 -32.88
CA ARG A 170 21.72 -2.77 -33.43
C ARG A 170 21.82 -4.03 -32.59
N GLU A 171 20.73 -4.81 -32.48
CA GLU A 171 20.70 -6.05 -31.67
C GLU A 171 21.85 -7.04 -31.98
N GLN A 172 22.42 -6.99 -33.18
CA GLN A 172 23.59 -7.79 -33.58
C GLN A 172 24.87 -7.43 -32.79
N ASP A 173 25.02 -6.18 -32.37
CA ASP A 173 26.18 -5.69 -31.63
C ASP A 173 26.18 -6.15 -30.17
N LYS A 174 24.99 -6.40 -29.58
CA LYS A 174 24.87 -6.99 -28.22
C LYS A 174 25.50 -8.37 -28.16
N ARG A 175 25.39 -9.15 -29.24
CA ARG A 175 25.97 -10.50 -29.30
C ARG A 175 27.49 -10.47 -29.41
N ILE A 176 28.04 -9.50 -30.15
CA ILE A 176 29.48 -9.31 -30.36
C ILE A 176 30.14 -8.76 -29.08
N HIS A 177 29.50 -7.81 -28.41
CA HIS A 177 30.02 -7.22 -27.16
C HIS A 177 29.96 -8.21 -25.98
N LEU A 178 28.98 -9.11 -25.94
CA LEU A 178 28.91 -10.20 -24.96
C LEU A 178 30.02 -11.23 -25.18
N LEU A 179 30.35 -11.53 -26.45
CA LEU A 179 31.44 -12.45 -26.84
C LEU A 179 32.85 -11.89 -26.56
N MET A 180 33.01 -10.55 -26.53
CA MET A 180 34.30 -9.91 -26.24
C MET A 180 34.58 -9.73 -24.74
N ASN A 181 33.53 -9.61 -23.91
CA ASN A 181 33.67 -9.43 -22.45
C ASN A 181 33.94 -10.72 -21.64
N ASP A 182 34.05 -11.88 -22.30
CA ASP A 182 34.31 -13.15 -21.62
C ASP A 182 35.79 -13.35 -21.19
N TRP A 183 36.70 -12.41 -21.50
CA TRP A 183 38.14 -12.52 -21.22
C TRP A 183 38.63 -11.86 -19.92
N GLU A 184 37.77 -11.19 -19.14
CA GLU A 184 38.12 -10.57 -17.85
C GLU A 184 37.26 -11.19 -16.71
N LEU A 185 37.80 -12.21 -16.04
CA LEU A 185 37.08 -13.03 -15.05
C LEU A 185 37.46 -12.74 -13.59
N GLU A 186 38.46 -11.88 -13.31
CA GLU A 186 38.93 -11.61 -11.94
C GLU A 186 38.31 -10.36 -11.28
N ASP A 187 37.81 -9.37 -12.03
CA ASP A 187 37.25 -8.12 -11.48
C ASP A 187 35.74 -8.18 -11.10
N LYS A 188 35.08 -9.32 -11.33
CA LYS A 188 33.62 -9.44 -11.22
C LYS A 188 33.09 -9.24 -9.80
N GLU A 189 33.86 -9.49 -8.74
CA GLU A 189 33.35 -9.42 -7.37
C GLU A 189 33.26 -7.97 -6.83
N GLU A 190 34.23 -7.12 -7.18
CA GLU A 190 34.18 -5.70 -6.83
C GLU A 190 33.16 -4.95 -7.70
N ASP A 191 33.07 -5.29 -8.99
CA ASP A 191 32.07 -4.72 -9.89
C ASP A 191 30.64 -5.13 -9.49
N LEU A 192 30.42 -6.38 -9.03
CA LEU A 192 29.11 -6.79 -8.50
C LEU A 192 28.76 -6.02 -7.22
N LYS A 193 29.74 -5.78 -6.34
CA LYS A 193 29.54 -5.03 -5.09
C LYS A 193 29.22 -3.56 -5.40
N ARG A 194 29.96 -2.95 -6.33
CA ARG A 194 29.72 -1.57 -6.80
C ARG A 194 28.36 -1.45 -7.50
N PHE A 195 28.00 -2.41 -8.35
CA PHE A 195 26.68 -2.45 -9.00
C PHE A 195 25.52 -2.61 -8.01
N LYS A 196 25.68 -3.46 -6.99
CA LYS A 196 24.68 -3.62 -5.91
C LYS A 196 24.52 -2.33 -5.11
N TYR A 197 25.63 -1.68 -4.76
CA TYR A 197 25.62 -0.41 -4.04
C TYR A 197 24.94 0.70 -4.86
N GLU A 198 25.24 0.83 -6.15
CA GLU A 198 24.54 1.76 -7.04
C GLU A 198 23.03 1.46 -7.16
N MET A 199 22.65 0.18 -7.18
CA MET A 199 21.25 -0.24 -7.21
C MET A 199 20.53 0.14 -5.91
N GLU A 200 21.18 0.01 -4.76
CA GLU A 200 20.66 0.41 -3.45
C GLU A 200 20.55 1.93 -3.34
N GLU A 201 21.54 2.69 -3.81
CA GLU A 201 21.46 4.15 -3.89
C GLU A 201 20.31 4.61 -4.79
N ARG A 202 20.16 4.02 -5.98
CA ARG A 202 19.03 4.32 -6.88
C ARG A 202 17.68 4.01 -6.23
N LYS A 203 17.59 2.92 -5.46
CA LYS A 203 16.36 2.57 -4.71
C LYS A 203 16.08 3.56 -3.59
N ALA A 204 17.10 4.01 -2.87
CA ALA A 204 16.95 5.02 -1.81
C ALA A 204 16.54 6.38 -2.40
N VAL A 205 17.16 6.78 -3.51
CA VAL A 205 16.87 8.04 -4.23
C VAL A 205 15.47 8.05 -4.85
N ASN A 206 14.87 6.90 -5.13
CA ASN A 206 13.49 6.84 -5.62
C ASN A 206 12.44 7.25 -4.57
N GLY A 207 12.81 7.27 -3.28
CA GLY A 207 11.95 7.75 -2.20
C GLY A 207 10.75 6.84 -1.91
N THR A 208 10.79 5.58 -2.33
CA THR A 208 9.68 4.64 -2.19
C THR A 208 10.15 3.27 -1.67
N THR A 209 9.32 2.61 -0.87
CA THR A 209 9.58 1.26 -0.33
C THR A 209 9.04 0.13 -1.22
N THR A 210 8.48 0.45 -2.39
CA THR A 210 7.83 -0.50 -3.31
C THR A 210 8.72 -1.66 -3.72
N HIS A 211 10.02 -1.39 -3.89
CA HIS A 211 11.06 -2.36 -4.24
C HIS A 211 11.22 -3.51 -3.22
N ARG A 212 10.67 -3.38 -2.00
CA ARG A 212 10.69 -4.45 -0.98
C ARG A 212 9.67 -5.55 -1.26
N PHE A 213 8.59 -5.21 -1.97
CA PHE A 213 7.45 -6.10 -2.19
C PHE A 213 7.33 -6.55 -3.64
N ILE A 214 7.54 -5.63 -4.58
CA ILE A 214 7.36 -5.86 -6.02
C ILE A 214 8.52 -5.33 -6.84
N GLU A 215 8.70 -5.89 -8.03
CA GLU A 215 9.58 -5.28 -9.04
C GLU A 215 8.98 -3.95 -9.48
N SER A 216 9.71 -2.87 -9.18
CA SER A 216 9.28 -1.50 -9.47
C SER A 216 9.24 -1.26 -10.97
N SER A 217 8.18 -0.61 -11.44
CA SER A 217 8.14 -0.10 -12.81
C SER A 217 9.28 0.89 -13.04
N PRO A 218 9.75 1.04 -14.30
CA PRO A 218 10.89 1.89 -14.61
C PRO A 218 10.48 3.37 -14.52
N TYR A 219 10.37 3.94 -13.33
CA TYR A 219 10.09 5.36 -13.14
C TYR A 219 11.24 6.23 -13.64
N TYR A 220 10.96 7.49 -13.95
CA TYR A 220 12.01 8.51 -13.96
C TYR A 220 12.41 8.83 -12.51
N PRO A 221 13.72 9.03 -12.23
CA PRO A 221 14.22 9.43 -10.92
C PRO A 221 13.54 10.71 -10.41
N GLN A 222 13.49 10.94 -9.11
CA GLN A 222 12.89 12.17 -8.53
C GLN A 222 13.48 13.44 -9.12
N PHE A 223 14.79 13.43 -9.39
CA PHE A 223 15.53 14.51 -10.03
C PHE A 223 15.41 14.54 -11.56
N GLY A 224 14.69 13.61 -12.20
CA GLY A 224 14.82 13.35 -13.64
C GLY A 224 13.59 13.60 -14.47
N TYR A 225 12.42 13.92 -13.89
CA TYR A 225 11.21 14.23 -14.66
C TYR A 225 10.78 15.67 -14.50
N TYR A 226 11.25 16.50 -15.42
CA TYR A 226 10.87 17.90 -15.52
C TYR A 226 9.83 18.13 -16.61
N GLY A 227 9.58 17.19 -17.51
CA GLY A 227 8.64 17.37 -18.63
C GLY A 227 7.21 16.92 -18.30
N PHE A 228 6.20 17.58 -18.88
CA PHE A 228 4.79 17.17 -18.77
C PHE A 228 4.57 15.70 -19.15
N ALA A 229 5.21 15.25 -20.25
CA ALA A 229 5.12 13.86 -20.70
C ALA A 229 5.75 12.88 -19.70
N GLN A 230 6.90 13.24 -19.11
CA GLN A 230 7.60 12.39 -18.13
C GLN A 230 6.79 12.27 -16.84
N THR A 231 6.21 13.37 -16.34
CA THR A 231 5.30 13.37 -15.19
C THR A 231 4.07 12.51 -15.45
N LYS A 232 3.44 12.63 -16.61
CA LYS A 232 2.26 11.82 -16.99
C LYS A 232 2.60 10.32 -17.06
N ILE A 233 3.76 9.97 -17.62
CA ILE A 233 4.27 8.60 -17.67
C ILE A 233 4.49 8.05 -16.25
N ASN A 234 5.20 8.80 -15.40
CA ASN A 234 5.46 8.42 -14.02
C ASN A 234 4.17 8.22 -13.22
N ASN A 235 3.21 9.15 -13.35
CA ASN A 235 1.92 9.05 -12.68
C ASN A 235 1.17 7.77 -13.07
N ARG A 236 1.23 7.37 -14.35
CA ARG A 236 0.63 6.10 -14.77
C ARG A 236 1.34 4.89 -14.16
N PHE A 237 2.66 4.91 -14.09
CA PHE A 237 3.42 3.85 -13.44
C PHE A 237 3.18 3.76 -11.93
N PHE A 238 3.03 4.89 -11.23
CA PHE A 238 2.70 4.89 -9.80
C PHE A 238 1.35 4.23 -9.55
N LEU A 239 0.32 4.57 -10.33
CA LEU A 239 -0.99 3.93 -10.20
C LEU A 239 -0.94 2.43 -10.49
N HIS A 240 -0.20 2.02 -11.52
CA HIS A 240 0.00 0.61 -11.85
C HIS A 240 0.75 -0.17 -10.77
N ASP A 241 1.74 0.44 -10.13
CA ASP A 241 2.46 -0.22 -9.05
C ASP A 241 1.64 -0.23 -7.74
N CYS A 242 0.75 0.74 -7.52
CA CYS A 242 -0.27 0.66 -6.47
C CYS A 242 -1.19 -0.56 -6.68
N THR A 243 -1.65 -0.84 -7.90
CA THR A 243 -2.49 -2.03 -8.16
C THR A 243 -1.71 -3.32 -7.96
N LYS A 244 -0.46 -3.41 -8.43
CA LYS A 244 0.43 -4.56 -8.15
C LYS A 244 0.66 -4.79 -6.65
N LEU A 245 0.87 -3.74 -5.86
CA LEU A 245 1.03 -3.86 -4.40
C LEU A 245 -0.22 -4.43 -3.74
N ARG A 246 -1.40 -3.95 -4.17
CA ARG A 246 -2.69 -4.49 -3.72
C ARG A 246 -2.85 -5.97 -4.09
N ASP A 247 -2.52 -6.33 -5.32
CA ASP A 247 -2.56 -7.72 -5.79
C ASP A 247 -1.56 -8.62 -5.04
N PHE A 248 -0.35 -8.12 -4.76
CA PHE A 248 0.64 -8.82 -3.93
C PHE A 248 0.10 -9.12 -2.53
N PHE A 249 -0.49 -8.11 -1.87
CA PHE A 249 -1.10 -8.31 -0.56
C PHE A 249 -2.29 -9.29 -0.63
N ASN A 250 -3.15 -9.16 -1.64
CA ASN A 250 -4.29 -10.06 -1.83
C ASN A 250 -3.86 -11.52 -2.01
N ASN A 251 -2.74 -11.78 -2.68
CA ASN A 251 -2.18 -13.13 -2.77
C ASN A 251 -1.75 -13.66 -1.40
N LYS A 252 -1.06 -12.84 -0.59
CA LYS A 252 -0.70 -13.20 0.79
C LYS A 252 -1.89 -13.37 1.71
N PHE A 253 -2.91 -12.54 1.55
CA PHE A 253 -4.19 -12.67 2.24
C PHE A 253 -4.87 -14.02 1.91
N ASN A 254 -4.91 -14.41 0.63
CA ASN A 254 -5.49 -15.69 0.22
C ASN A 254 -4.70 -16.90 0.76
N GLU A 255 -3.37 -16.81 0.85
CA GLU A 255 -2.53 -17.83 1.50
C GLU A 255 -2.91 -18.02 2.98
N ILE A 256 -3.11 -16.93 3.72
CA ILE A 256 -3.52 -16.95 5.14
C ILE A 256 -4.99 -17.39 5.27
N TYR A 257 -5.87 -17.02 4.35
CA TYR A 257 -7.25 -17.51 4.31
C TYR A 257 -7.29 -19.04 4.18
N ALA A 258 -6.53 -19.62 3.26
CA ALA A 258 -6.42 -21.08 3.09
C ALA A 258 -5.74 -21.76 4.29
N LEU A 259 -4.82 -21.06 4.98
CA LEU A 259 -4.28 -21.52 6.25
C LEU A 259 -5.36 -21.54 7.34
N LYS A 260 -6.16 -20.48 7.47
CA LYS A 260 -7.28 -20.41 8.43
C LYS A 260 -8.25 -21.56 8.22
N GLU A 261 -8.58 -21.89 6.97
CA GLU A 261 -9.46 -23.01 6.66
C GLU A 261 -8.93 -24.36 7.15
N ARG A 262 -7.63 -24.61 6.97
CA ARG A 262 -6.97 -25.81 7.49
C ARG A 262 -6.95 -25.85 9.02
N GLU A 263 -6.54 -24.75 9.65
CA GLU A 263 -6.51 -24.65 11.12
C GLU A 263 -7.92 -24.79 11.72
N MET A 264 -8.96 -24.26 11.06
CA MET A 264 -10.35 -24.40 11.49
C MET A 264 -10.81 -25.86 11.54
N ASN A 265 -10.43 -26.65 10.52
CA ASN A 265 -10.72 -28.09 10.49
C ASN A 265 -9.95 -28.83 11.60
N VAL A 266 -8.66 -28.53 11.77
CA VAL A 266 -7.84 -29.14 12.84
C VAL A 266 -8.38 -28.80 14.23
N ILE A 267 -8.82 -27.55 14.44
CA ILE A 267 -9.44 -27.13 15.71
C ILE A 267 -10.73 -27.90 15.95
N ARG A 268 -11.60 -28.06 14.93
CA ARG A 268 -12.83 -28.85 15.05
C ARG A 268 -12.52 -30.30 15.41
N ASP A 269 -11.57 -30.94 14.74
CA ASP A 269 -11.19 -32.33 15.01
C ASP A 269 -10.66 -32.49 16.46
N ARG A 270 -9.92 -31.50 16.96
CA ARG A 270 -9.44 -31.47 18.35
C ARG A 270 -10.56 -31.24 19.37
N ILE A 271 -11.53 -30.37 19.07
CA ILE A 271 -12.70 -30.17 19.93
C ILE A 271 -13.58 -31.41 19.93
N GLU A 272 -13.74 -32.09 18.81
CA GLU A 272 -14.43 -33.38 18.73
C GLU A 272 -13.71 -34.45 19.56
N ARG A 273 -12.38 -34.49 19.53
CA ARG A 273 -11.60 -35.36 20.42
C ARG A 273 -11.82 -35.02 21.90
N ILE A 274 -11.92 -33.73 22.26
CA ILE A 274 -12.24 -33.31 23.64
C ILE A 274 -13.65 -33.75 24.03
N ARG A 275 -14.64 -33.62 23.13
CA ARG A 275 -16.01 -34.11 23.35
C ARG A 275 -16.05 -35.63 23.54
N TYR A 276 -15.23 -36.36 22.79
CA TYR A 276 -15.07 -37.80 22.95
C TYR A 276 -14.45 -38.16 24.32
N ILE A 277 -13.44 -37.42 24.77
CA ILE A 277 -12.85 -37.62 26.11
C ILE A 277 -13.90 -37.32 27.19
N ASP A 278 -14.71 -36.27 27.03
CA ASP A 278 -15.80 -35.93 27.96
C ASP A 278 -16.88 -37.01 28.01
N SER A 279 -17.28 -37.57 26.86
CA SER A 279 -18.25 -38.66 26.83
C SER A 279 -17.71 -39.94 27.47
N GLU A 280 -16.44 -40.29 27.26
CA GLU A 280 -15.79 -41.44 27.91
C GLU A 280 -15.67 -41.25 29.43
N LEU A 281 -15.30 -40.05 29.90
CA LEU A 281 -15.26 -39.73 31.33
C LEU A 281 -16.66 -39.78 31.97
N ASN A 282 -17.68 -39.33 31.25
CA ASN A 282 -19.05 -39.39 31.73
C ASN A 282 -19.56 -40.83 31.82
N ILE A 283 -19.36 -41.64 30.77
CA ILE A 283 -19.79 -43.05 30.73
C ILE A 283 -19.13 -43.89 31.84
N MET A 284 -17.83 -43.70 32.08
CA MET A 284 -17.07 -44.52 33.03
C MET A 284 -17.09 -44.02 34.48
N PHE A 285 -17.07 -42.70 34.69
CA PHE A 285 -16.85 -42.09 36.00
C PHE A 285 -17.96 -41.13 36.43
N ASN A 286 -18.97 -40.87 35.59
CA ASN A 286 -19.96 -39.80 35.78
C ASN A 286 -19.29 -38.44 36.09
N LYS A 287 -18.13 -38.19 35.48
CA LYS A 287 -17.37 -36.94 35.60
C LYS A 287 -17.33 -36.25 34.24
N HIS A 288 -17.34 -34.94 34.28
CA HIS A 288 -17.12 -34.10 33.10
C HIS A 288 -15.74 -33.45 33.14
N VAL A 289 -15.25 -33.14 31.96
CA VAL A 289 -14.05 -32.34 31.73
C VAL A 289 -14.27 -30.91 32.27
N PRO A 290 -13.23 -30.23 32.80
CA PRO A 290 -13.37 -28.89 33.38
C PRO A 290 -13.94 -27.84 32.42
N HIS A 291 -13.60 -27.93 31.13
CA HIS A 291 -14.11 -27.02 30.11
C HIS A 291 -14.05 -27.67 28.72
N VAL A 292 -15.18 -27.63 28.01
CA VAL A 292 -15.28 -28.00 26.59
C VAL A 292 -15.32 -26.71 25.75
N PRO A 293 -14.30 -26.44 24.92
CA PRO A 293 -14.26 -25.25 24.08
C PRO A 293 -15.41 -25.20 23.07
N THR A 294 -15.86 -23.99 22.72
CA THR A 294 -16.86 -23.76 21.67
C THR A 294 -16.24 -23.92 20.29
N ASP A 295 -17.02 -24.42 19.33
CA ASP A 295 -16.56 -24.53 17.95
C ASP A 295 -16.36 -23.12 17.34
N PRO A 296 -15.23 -22.89 16.65
CA PRO A 296 -15.00 -21.62 15.99
C PRO A 296 -15.95 -21.44 14.79
N VAL A 297 -16.53 -20.25 14.67
CA VAL A 297 -17.50 -19.90 13.63
C VAL A 297 -16.88 -18.90 12.66
N TRP A 298 -17.12 -19.10 11.37
CA TRP A 298 -16.74 -18.13 10.34
C TRP A 298 -17.56 -16.85 10.46
N HIS A 299 -16.90 -15.71 10.45
CA HIS A 299 -17.62 -14.43 10.42
C HIS A 299 -18.19 -14.18 9.01
N TRP A 300 -19.33 -13.50 8.91
CA TRP A 300 -20.02 -13.27 7.64
C TRP A 300 -19.19 -12.40 6.67
N GLN A 301 -18.33 -11.51 7.19
CA GLN A 301 -17.40 -10.70 6.38
C GLN A 301 -16.23 -11.50 5.79
N GLU A 302 -15.95 -12.71 6.30
CA GLU A 302 -14.90 -13.58 5.73
C GLU A 302 -15.41 -14.35 4.52
N ARG A 303 -16.71 -14.63 4.51
CA ARG A 303 -17.42 -15.33 3.45
C ARG A 303 -18.51 -14.44 2.87
N PRO A 304 -18.15 -13.34 2.18
CA PRO A 304 -19.14 -12.39 1.66
C PRO A 304 -20.10 -13.02 0.65
N GLU A 305 -19.71 -14.13 0.03
CA GLU A 305 -20.58 -14.94 -0.85
C GLU A 305 -21.85 -15.43 -0.13
N SER A 306 -21.80 -15.64 1.19
CA SER A 306 -22.98 -16.03 1.99
C SER A 306 -24.06 -14.97 2.01
N ILE A 307 -23.74 -13.68 1.78
CA ILE A 307 -24.72 -12.59 1.75
C ILE A 307 -25.67 -12.74 0.55
N ILE A 308 -25.19 -13.32 -0.54
CA ILE A 308 -25.94 -13.47 -1.79
C ILE A 308 -26.62 -14.83 -1.87
N THR A 309 -26.05 -15.85 -1.23
CA THR A 309 -26.59 -17.21 -1.22
C THR A 309 -27.39 -17.48 0.03
N VAL A 310 -28.70 -17.67 -0.11
CA VAL A 310 -29.56 -18.12 0.99
C VAL A 310 -29.30 -19.60 1.26
N ARG A 311 -28.91 -19.95 2.49
CA ARG A 311 -28.74 -21.36 2.91
C ARG A 311 -30.08 -21.96 3.30
N ARG A 312 -30.21 -23.30 3.20
CA ARG A 312 -31.44 -24.00 3.59
C ARG A 312 -31.76 -23.80 5.08
N ASP A 313 -30.73 -23.74 5.91
CA ASP A 313 -30.87 -23.59 7.36
C ASP A 313 -31.35 -22.19 7.78
N GLU A 314 -31.21 -21.19 6.91
CA GLU A 314 -31.73 -19.83 7.14
C GLU A 314 -33.25 -19.76 6.87
N ILE A 315 -33.80 -20.72 6.14
CA ILE A 315 -35.21 -20.79 5.80
C ILE A 315 -35.95 -21.44 6.98
N LYS A 316 -36.43 -20.62 7.90
CA LYS A 316 -37.25 -21.07 9.05
C LYS A 316 -38.60 -21.65 8.64
N ALA A 317 -39.07 -21.30 7.44
CA ALA A 317 -40.32 -21.82 6.89
C ALA A 317 -40.14 -23.27 6.42
N LYS A 318 -40.98 -24.18 6.90
CA LYS A 318 -41.04 -25.53 6.35
C LYS A 318 -41.50 -25.42 4.89
N PRO A 319 -40.79 -26.02 3.92
CA PRO A 319 -41.19 -25.95 2.53
C PRO A 319 -42.60 -26.54 2.35
N TYR A 320 -43.45 -25.86 1.58
CA TYR A 320 -44.76 -26.38 1.23
C TYR A 320 -44.60 -27.61 0.35
N ILE A 321 -45.01 -28.77 0.87
CA ILE A 321 -45.00 -30.03 0.14
C ILE A 321 -46.39 -30.20 -0.47
N SER A 322 -46.49 -30.09 -1.80
CA SER A 322 -47.72 -30.41 -2.53
C SER A 322 -48.19 -31.84 -2.19
N PRO A 323 -49.49 -32.14 -2.11
CA PRO A 323 -49.99 -33.51 -1.91
C PRO A 323 -49.36 -34.53 -2.88
N SER A 324 -49.13 -34.14 -4.13
CA SER A 324 -48.43 -34.95 -5.13
C SER A 324 -46.94 -35.18 -4.83
N ALA A 325 -46.26 -34.19 -4.22
CA ALA A 325 -44.87 -34.30 -3.80
C ALA A 325 -44.73 -35.10 -2.50
N MET A 326 -45.72 -35.02 -1.61
CA MET A 326 -45.80 -35.83 -0.39
C MET A 326 -45.93 -37.31 -0.74
N GLU A 327 -46.73 -37.65 -1.75
CA GLU A 327 -46.87 -39.02 -2.22
C GLU A 327 -45.55 -39.58 -2.81
N ILE A 328 -44.78 -38.73 -3.52
CA ILE A 328 -43.45 -39.09 -4.02
C ILE A 328 -42.46 -39.30 -2.86
N LEU A 329 -42.45 -38.39 -1.88
CA LEU A 329 -41.61 -38.51 -0.69
C LEU A 329 -41.99 -39.72 0.17
N MET A 330 -43.27 -40.04 0.30
CA MET A 330 -43.75 -41.24 1.00
C MET A 330 -43.35 -42.50 0.26
N LYS A 331 -43.40 -42.51 -1.08
CA LYS A 331 -42.89 -43.63 -1.90
C LYS A 331 -41.38 -43.79 -1.75
N GLN A 332 -40.63 -42.70 -1.79
CA GLN A 332 -39.18 -42.71 -1.56
C GLN A 332 -38.84 -43.16 -0.14
N ALA A 333 -39.53 -42.65 0.88
CA ALA A 333 -39.33 -43.07 2.26
C ALA A 333 -39.73 -44.54 2.49
N ALA A 334 -40.77 -45.03 1.82
CA ALA A 334 -41.16 -46.43 1.85
C ALA A 334 -40.15 -47.34 1.13
N GLU A 335 -39.57 -46.87 0.01
CA GLU A 335 -38.47 -47.55 -0.67
C GLU A 335 -37.19 -47.52 0.16
N GLU A 336 -36.84 -46.41 0.79
CA GLU A 336 -35.70 -46.28 1.71
C GLU A 336 -35.90 -47.12 2.97
N GLU A 337 -37.09 -47.17 3.55
CA GLU A 337 -37.41 -48.10 4.64
C GLU A 337 -37.31 -49.55 4.18
N ARG A 338 -37.76 -49.86 2.95
CA ARG A 338 -37.66 -51.19 2.38
C ARG A 338 -36.19 -51.57 2.15
N ILE A 339 -35.37 -50.66 1.62
CA ILE A 339 -33.93 -50.83 1.44
C ILE A 339 -33.24 -50.95 2.81
N ARG A 340 -33.61 -50.15 3.81
CA ARG A 340 -33.10 -50.23 5.18
C ARG A 340 -33.47 -51.55 5.87
N LYS A 341 -34.71 -52.03 5.68
CA LYS A 341 -35.17 -53.34 6.18
C LYS A 341 -34.49 -54.50 5.46
N LEU A 342 -34.18 -54.37 4.17
CA LEU A 342 -33.40 -55.34 3.40
C LEU A 342 -31.91 -55.35 3.84
N LEU A 343 -31.32 -54.18 4.09
CA LEU A 343 -29.95 -54.07 4.63
C LEU A 343 -29.85 -54.67 6.04
N LEU A 344 -30.83 -54.45 6.92
CA LEU A 344 -30.90 -55.14 8.23
C LEU A 344 -31.15 -56.65 8.12
N ALA A 345 -31.82 -57.10 7.06
CA ALA A 345 -32.06 -58.52 6.82
C ALA A 345 -30.78 -59.25 6.37
N ASP A 346 -29.87 -58.56 5.68
CA ASP A 346 -28.56 -59.04 5.23
C ASP A 346 -27.42 -58.85 6.25
N ASP A 347 -27.73 -58.67 7.54
CA ASP A 347 -26.75 -58.68 8.63
C ASP A 347 -26.32 -60.10 9.04
N PHE A 348 -26.03 -61.00 8.10
CA PHE A 348 -25.41 -62.29 8.46
C PHE A 348 -24.08 -62.04 9.18
N ARG A 349 -23.30 -61.06 8.72
CA ARG A 349 -22.01 -60.69 9.31
C ARG A 349 -22.15 -60.14 10.73
N GLU A 350 -23.06 -59.20 10.98
CA GLU A 350 -23.23 -58.60 12.31
C GLU A 350 -23.94 -59.56 13.29
N ARG A 351 -24.90 -60.36 12.83
CA ARG A 351 -25.50 -61.45 13.65
C ARG A 351 -24.49 -62.55 13.96
N ALA A 352 -23.66 -62.95 13.01
CA ALA A 352 -22.59 -63.92 13.25
C ALA A 352 -21.54 -63.34 14.21
N LEU A 353 -21.18 -62.06 14.09
CA LEU A 353 -20.26 -61.40 15.03
C LEU A 353 -20.83 -61.28 16.44
N MET A 354 -22.11 -60.95 16.57
CA MET A 354 -22.85 -60.96 17.83
C MET A 354 -22.90 -62.36 18.45
N ALA A 355 -23.19 -63.39 17.64
CA ALA A 355 -23.32 -64.77 18.12
C ALA A 355 -21.99 -65.46 18.42
N MET A 356 -20.90 -65.08 17.75
CA MET A 356 -19.58 -65.71 17.90
C MET A 356 -18.64 -64.90 18.82
N MET A 357 -18.78 -63.57 18.91
CA MET A 357 -17.86 -62.67 19.63
C MET A 357 -18.53 -61.43 20.26
N ASN A 358 -19.84 -61.49 20.60
CA ASN A 358 -20.60 -60.39 21.23
C ASN A 358 -20.53 -59.03 20.49
N GLY A 359 -20.28 -59.01 19.19
CA GLY A 359 -20.35 -57.79 18.37
C GLY A 359 -19.09 -56.94 18.31
N VAL A 360 -17.95 -57.40 18.84
CA VAL A 360 -16.66 -56.69 18.78
C VAL A 360 -15.57 -57.56 18.15
N LEU A 361 -15.00 -57.11 17.03
CA LEU A 361 -13.98 -57.86 16.27
C LEU A 361 -12.60 -57.80 16.93
N GLU A 362 -12.23 -56.65 17.50
CA GLU A 362 -11.01 -56.44 18.29
C GLU A 362 -11.41 -55.85 19.65
N VAL A 363 -11.29 -56.65 20.70
CA VAL A 363 -11.58 -56.19 22.06
C VAL A 363 -10.47 -55.21 22.46
N ARG A 364 -10.78 -53.90 22.44
CA ARG A 364 -9.86 -52.89 22.96
C ARG A 364 -9.80 -53.05 24.48
N TRP A 365 -8.60 -52.84 25.04
CA TRP A 365 -8.39 -52.85 26.49
C TRP A 365 -9.38 -51.92 27.22
N GLU A 366 -9.70 -50.78 26.61
CA GLU A 366 -10.68 -49.78 27.07
C GLU A 366 -12.10 -50.36 27.25
N ASP A 367 -12.50 -51.31 26.41
CA ASP A 367 -13.84 -51.92 26.42
C ASP A 367 -13.95 -53.05 27.47
N ILE A 368 -12.83 -53.69 27.83
CA ILE A 368 -12.78 -54.70 28.91
C ILE A 368 -12.99 -54.03 30.27
N ILE A 369 -12.41 -52.85 30.47
CA ILE A 369 -12.48 -52.11 31.73
C ILE A 369 -13.90 -51.59 32.02
N LYS A 370 -14.72 -51.40 30.98
CA LYS A 370 -16.14 -51.00 31.09
C LYS A 370 -17.01 -52.08 31.72
N ILE A 371 -16.61 -53.35 31.63
CA ILE A 371 -17.39 -54.49 32.13
C ILE A 371 -17.04 -54.75 33.60
N ASP A 372 -18.04 -54.79 34.48
CA ASP A 372 -17.84 -55.13 35.89
C ASP A 372 -17.63 -56.64 36.08
N VAL A 373 -16.70 -57.03 36.96
CA VAL A 373 -16.51 -58.46 37.32
C VAL A 373 -17.79 -58.99 38.00
N PRO A 374 -18.38 -60.10 37.51
CA PRO A 374 -19.57 -60.67 38.10
C PRO A 374 -19.30 -61.17 39.52
N LYS A 375 -20.23 -60.90 40.44
CA LYS A 375 -20.12 -61.35 41.83
C LYS A 375 -20.17 -62.88 41.90
N PRO A 376 -19.27 -63.55 42.64
CA PRO A 376 -19.31 -64.99 42.84
C PRO A 376 -20.64 -65.43 43.45
N ALA A 377 -21.15 -66.60 43.04
CA ALA A 377 -22.44 -67.13 43.49
C ALA A 377 -22.53 -67.27 45.03
N CYS A 378 -21.41 -67.51 45.72
CA CYS A 378 -21.34 -67.59 47.18
C CYS A 378 -21.67 -66.25 47.88
N MET A 379 -21.37 -65.09 47.27
CA MET A 379 -21.70 -63.77 47.82
C MET A 379 -23.16 -63.37 47.61
N LEU A 380 -23.85 -64.00 46.66
CA LEU A 380 -25.26 -63.73 46.36
C LEU A 380 -26.20 -64.68 47.13
N ALA A 381 -25.76 -65.91 47.41
CA ALA A 381 -26.61 -66.97 47.95
C ALA A 381 -26.38 -67.29 49.45
N LYS A 382 -25.19 -67.03 50.02
CA LYS A 382 -24.84 -67.40 51.41
C LYS A 382 -24.45 -66.17 52.24
N LYS A 383 -24.74 -66.19 53.54
CA LYS A 383 -24.30 -65.15 54.49
C LYS A 383 -22.82 -65.36 54.86
N PRO A 384 -22.08 -64.31 55.25
CA PRO A 384 -20.64 -64.39 55.55
C PRO A 384 -20.23 -65.42 56.61
N GLU A 385 -21.18 -65.85 57.45
CA GLU A 385 -20.97 -66.83 58.52
C GLU A 385 -20.93 -68.29 58.00
N ASP A 386 -21.49 -68.56 56.81
CA ASP A 386 -21.62 -69.90 56.22
C ASP A 386 -20.62 -70.17 55.07
N TYR A 387 -19.54 -69.39 54.97
CA TYR A 387 -18.55 -69.54 53.91
C TYR A 387 -17.67 -70.79 54.13
N THR A 388 -17.64 -71.65 53.11
CA THR A 388 -16.76 -72.82 53.08
C THR A 388 -15.34 -72.38 52.70
N SER A 389 -14.29 -73.16 52.98
CA SER A 389 -12.91 -72.79 52.66
C SER A 389 -12.66 -72.47 51.17
N GLU A 390 -13.40 -73.13 50.27
CA GLU A 390 -13.43 -72.86 48.83
C GLU A 390 -14.15 -71.53 48.49
N ASP A 391 -15.23 -71.20 49.20
CA ASP A 391 -15.95 -69.94 49.04
C ASP A 391 -15.07 -68.73 49.43
N ILE A 392 -14.25 -68.88 50.48
CA ILE A 392 -13.30 -67.83 50.93
C ILE A 392 -12.21 -67.57 49.89
N LEU A 393 -11.74 -68.62 49.19
CA LEU A 393 -10.75 -68.47 48.13
C LEU A 393 -11.34 -67.77 46.89
N ALA A 394 -12.57 -68.09 46.51
CA ALA A 394 -13.27 -67.44 45.41
C ALA A 394 -13.56 -65.95 45.70
N VAL A 395 -13.93 -65.60 46.95
CA VAL A 395 -14.08 -64.20 47.38
C VAL A 395 -12.75 -63.45 47.32
N LYS A 396 -11.64 -64.06 47.76
CA LYS A 396 -10.31 -63.44 47.69
C LYS A 396 -9.82 -63.23 46.24
N GLN A 397 -10.18 -64.12 45.32
CA GLN A 397 -9.89 -63.94 43.88
C GLN A 397 -10.72 -62.80 43.30
N TYR A 398 -12.02 -62.77 43.59
CA TYR A 398 -12.91 -61.67 43.20
C TYR A 398 -12.44 -60.31 43.72
N GLU A 399 -12.04 -60.21 44.99
CA GLU A 399 -11.51 -58.96 45.57
C GLU A 399 -10.23 -58.48 44.88
N LYS A 400 -9.33 -59.41 44.50
CA LYS A 400 -8.12 -59.09 43.73
C LYS A 400 -8.46 -58.62 42.32
N ASP A 401 -9.40 -59.28 41.65
CA ASP A 401 -9.82 -58.91 40.29
C ASP A 401 -10.55 -57.56 40.29
N VAL A 402 -11.35 -57.26 41.32
CA VAL A 402 -11.99 -55.96 41.52
C VAL A 402 -10.96 -54.87 41.85
N GLN A 403 -9.94 -55.16 42.66
CA GLN A 403 -8.84 -54.23 42.91
C GLN A 403 -8.04 -53.94 41.64
N PHE A 404 -7.71 -54.97 40.86
CA PHE A 404 -7.03 -54.83 39.57
C PHE A 404 -7.85 -53.99 38.58
N LEU A 405 -9.16 -54.24 38.46
CA LEU A 405 -10.03 -53.40 37.63
C LEU A 405 -10.08 -51.95 38.10
N LYS A 406 -10.08 -51.68 39.42
CA LYS A 406 -10.04 -50.31 39.95
C LYS A 406 -8.72 -49.62 39.60
N GLU A 407 -7.59 -50.30 39.76
CA GLU A 407 -6.28 -49.77 39.40
C GLU A 407 -6.18 -49.45 37.89
N GLU A 408 -6.73 -50.32 37.03
CA GLU A 408 -6.77 -50.11 35.58
C GLU A 408 -7.75 -48.98 35.18
N ARG A 409 -8.90 -48.84 35.86
CA ARG A 409 -9.80 -47.68 35.71
C ARG A 409 -9.11 -46.38 36.11
N GLU A 410 -8.37 -46.35 37.20
CA GLU A 410 -7.60 -45.18 37.62
C GLU A 410 -6.45 -44.85 36.66
N ARG A 411 -5.84 -45.86 36.03
CA ARG A 411 -4.85 -45.66 34.95
C ARG A 411 -5.51 -45.05 33.72
N TYR A 412 -6.68 -45.55 33.31
CA TYR A 412 -7.43 -44.99 32.18
C TYR A 412 -7.88 -43.54 32.44
N HIS A 413 -8.39 -43.24 33.65
CA HIS A 413 -8.71 -41.86 34.04
C HIS A 413 -7.49 -40.93 33.95
N ARG A 414 -6.34 -41.34 34.49
CA ARG A 414 -5.09 -40.55 34.39
C ARG A 414 -4.63 -40.37 32.94
N MET A 415 -4.84 -41.38 32.09
CA MET A 415 -4.52 -41.29 30.66
C MET A 415 -5.43 -40.29 29.95
N LEU A 416 -6.74 -40.31 30.21
CA LEU A 416 -7.71 -39.37 29.64
C LEU A 416 -7.45 -37.93 30.12
N ASP A 417 -7.12 -37.73 31.40
CA ASP A 417 -6.74 -36.40 31.92
C ASP A 417 -5.46 -35.86 31.25
N ALA A 418 -4.44 -36.71 31.10
CA ALA A 418 -3.20 -36.34 30.44
C ALA A 418 -3.42 -36.06 28.94
N GLU A 419 -4.27 -36.84 28.27
CA GLU A 419 -4.65 -36.61 26.89
C GLU A 419 -5.43 -35.31 26.74
N TYR A 420 -6.40 -35.04 27.62
CA TYR A 420 -7.16 -33.79 27.63
C TYR A 420 -6.23 -32.58 27.75
N LEU A 421 -5.31 -32.58 28.73
CA LEU A 421 -4.35 -31.49 28.92
C LEU A 421 -3.49 -31.29 27.66
N LYS A 422 -3.00 -32.38 27.05
CA LYS A 422 -2.19 -32.33 25.84
C LYS A 422 -2.97 -31.79 24.63
N VAL A 423 -4.21 -32.24 24.42
CA VAL A 423 -5.05 -31.77 23.30
C VAL A 423 -5.43 -30.31 23.51
N MET A 424 -5.70 -29.89 24.75
CA MET A 424 -5.98 -28.48 25.08
C MET A 424 -4.76 -27.57 24.89
N GLU A 425 -3.56 -28.02 25.26
CA GLU A 425 -2.32 -27.26 25.02
C GLU A 425 -2.06 -27.12 23.52
N GLN A 426 -2.17 -28.21 22.76
CA GLN A 426 -2.04 -28.17 21.30
C GLN A 426 -3.09 -27.27 20.64
N LEU A 427 -4.33 -27.28 21.15
CA LEU A 427 -5.42 -26.41 20.69
C LEU A 427 -5.05 -24.94 20.87
N LYS A 428 -4.63 -24.54 22.08
CA LYS A 428 -4.20 -23.17 22.39
C LYS A 428 -3.01 -22.74 21.54
N GLU A 429 -1.96 -23.58 21.46
CA GLU A 429 -0.80 -23.28 20.63
C GLU A 429 -1.15 -23.11 19.15
N GLY A 430 -2.10 -23.90 18.63
CA GLY A 430 -2.58 -23.78 17.24
C GLY A 430 -3.23 -22.42 16.98
N ILE A 431 -4.10 -22.00 17.91
CA ILE A 431 -4.78 -20.70 17.86
C ILE A 431 -3.75 -19.56 17.95
N ASP A 432 -2.83 -19.61 18.91
CA ASP A 432 -1.81 -18.57 19.12
C ASP A 432 -0.86 -18.45 17.92
N LYS A 433 -0.43 -19.59 17.34
CA LYS A 433 0.41 -19.60 16.13
C LYS A 433 -0.32 -19.01 14.92
N PHE A 434 -1.62 -19.27 14.76
CA PHE A 434 -2.41 -18.67 13.69
C PHE A 434 -2.60 -17.17 13.92
N ASN A 435 -3.03 -16.76 15.11
CA ASN A 435 -3.25 -15.36 15.46
C ASN A 435 -1.95 -14.54 15.32
N GLY A 436 -0.79 -15.10 15.70
CA GLY A 436 0.52 -14.48 15.46
C GLY A 436 0.85 -14.28 13.97
N LYS A 437 0.48 -15.22 13.10
CA LYS A 437 0.62 -15.06 11.64
C LYS A 437 -0.33 -14.00 11.09
N LEU A 438 -1.55 -13.91 11.61
CA LEU A 438 -2.50 -12.86 11.23
C LEU A 438 -1.98 -11.48 11.65
N ASN A 439 -1.38 -11.35 12.83
CA ASN A 439 -0.75 -10.11 13.27
C ASN A 439 0.43 -9.70 12.35
N ASN A 440 1.25 -10.66 11.93
CA ASN A 440 2.30 -10.39 10.93
C ASN A 440 1.72 -9.92 9.59
N LEU A 441 0.57 -10.47 9.17
CA LEU A 441 -0.15 -10.00 7.98
C LEU A 441 -0.68 -8.57 8.18
N PHE A 442 -1.16 -8.22 9.37
CA PHE A 442 -1.57 -6.86 9.71
C PHE A 442 -0.40 -5.87 9.60
N HIS A 443 0.76 -6.19 10.17
CA HIS A 443 1.96 -5.36 10.02
C HIS A 443 2.38 -5.23 8.55
N MET A 444 2.35 -6.32 7.78
CA MET A 444 2.62 -6.28 6.34
C MET A 444 1.61 -5.39 5.60
N LYS A 445 0.34 -5.39 6.00
CA LYS A 445 -0.67 -4.49 5.44
C LYS A 445 -0.31 -3.03 5.70
N MET A 446 0.12 -2.69 6.92
CA MET A 446 0.55 -1.33 7.26
C MET A 446 1.76 -0.89 6.42
N ASP A 447 2.74 -1.77 6.22
CA ASP A 447 3.91 -1.47 5.39
C ASP A 447 3.54 -1.27 3.91
N ILE A 448 2.61 -2.06 3.39
CA ILE A 448 2.10 -1.92 2.01
C ILE A 448 1.27 -0.66 1.86
N GLU A 449 0.42 -0.33 2.84
CA GLU A 449 -0.34 0.92 2.85
C GLU A 449 0.59 2.14 2.87
N ALA A 450 1.66 2.08 3.67
CA ALA A 450 2.71 3.10 3.65
C ALA A 450 3.39 3.22 2.27
N ALA A 451 3.70 2.08 1.62
CA ALA A 451 4.27 2.08 0.27
C ALA A 451 3.31 2.65 -0.79
N ILE A 452 2.02 2.35 -0.69
CA ILE A 452 0.95 2.88 -1.54
C ILE A 452 0.82 4.39 -1.34
N ASN A 453 0.79 4.86 -0.08
CA ASN A 453 0.70 6.29 0.24
C ASN A 453 1.93 7.06 -0.24
N GLN A 454 3.12 6.48 -0.16
CA GLN A 454 4.35 7.05 -0.74
C GLN A 454 4.25 7.24 -2.26
N LEU A 455 3.65 6.29 -2.98
CA LEU A 455 3.40 6.42 -4.42
C LEU A 455 2.32 7.48 -4.71
N TYR A 456 1.24 7.51 -3.93
CA TYR A 456 0.18 8.51 -4.08
C TYR A 456 0.68 9.93 -3.81
N LEU A 457 1.54 10.13 -2.81
CA LEU A 457 2.14 11.44 -2.54
C LEU A 457 2.95 11.93 -3.75
N ARG A 458 3.75 11.06 -4.37
CA ARG A 458 4.48 11.39 -5.61
C ARG A 458 3.55 11.68 -6.79
N TYR A 459 2.47 10.92 -6.92
CA TYR A 459 1.44 11.16 -7.93
C TYR A 459 0.80 12.55 -7.78
N VAL A 460 0.38 12.91 -6.55
CA VAL A 460 -0.22 14.21 -6.24
C VAL A 460 0.76 15.35 -6.47
N ARG A 461 2.01 15.23 -6.02
CA ARG A 461 3.08 16.20 -6.32
C ARG A 461 3.27 16.41 -7.81
N GLY A 462 3.29 15.32 -8.59
CA GLY A 462 3.34 15.39 -10.05
C GLY A 462 2.17 16.17 -10.66
N LEU A 463 0.95 15.98 -10.14
CA LEU A 463 -0.23 16.73 -10.58
C LEU A 463 -0.14 18.21 -10.21
N LEU A 464 0.32 18.54 -8.99
CA LEU A 464 0.50 19.92 -8.53
C LEU A 464 1.51 20.67 -9.40
N LEU A 465 2.66 20.04 -9.71
CA LEU A 465 3.66 20.61 -10.62
C LEU A 465 3.08 20.88 -12.01
N VAL A 466 2.29 19.95 -12.55
CA VAL A 466 1.63 20.14 -13.85
C VAL A 466 0.59 21.27 -13.78
N HIS A 467 -0.19 21.33 -12.71
CA HIS A 467 -1.19 22.39 -12.52
C HIS A 467 -0.54 23.77 -12.46
N HIS A 468 0.50 23.93 -11.65
CA HIS A 468 1.26 25.19 -11.55
C HIS A 468 1.75 25.67 -12.91
N ARG A 469 2.29 24.76 -13.73
CA ARG A 469 2.73 25.09 -15.10
C ARG A 469 1.63 25.51 -16.04
N ILE A 470 0.44 24.92 -15.91
CA ILE A 470 -0.71 25.34 -16.70
C ILE A 470 -1.09 26.77 -16.32
N MET A 471 -1.14 27.07 -15.01
CA MET A 471 -1.46 28.42 -14.52
C MET A 471 -0.43 29.45 -14.99
N THR A 472 0.88 29.18 -14.87
CA THR A 472 1.93 30.10 -15.33
C THR A 472 1.89 30.30 -16.85
N PHE A 473 1.60 29.24 -17.61
CA PHE A 473 1.44 29.32 -19.06
C PHE A 473 0.22 30.17 -19.47
N GLU A 474 -0.90 30.04 -18.77
CA GLU A 474 -2.09 30.86 -18.98
C GLU A 474 -1.82 32.33 -18.68
N GLU A 475 -1.12 32.63 -17.59
CA GLU A 475 -0.69 33.99 -17.26
C GLU A 475 0.23 34.58 -18.33
N GLU A 476 1.24 33.82 -18.80
CA GLU A 476 2.14 34.28 -19.87
C GLU A 476 1.35 34.58 -21.15
N ASN A 477 0.39 33.73 -21.52
CA ASN A 477 -0.46 33.96 -22.68
C ASN A 477 -1.36 35.19 -22.52
N SER A 478 -1.84 35.47 -21.31
CA SER A 478 -2.61 36.70 -21.03
C SER A 478 -1.76 37.96 -21.26
N LEU A 479 -0.48 37.94 -20.85
CA LEU A 479 0.46 39.03 -21.08
C LEU A 479 0.79 39.19 -22.58
N LYS A 480 1.00 38.09 -23.30
CA LYS A 480 1.21 38.14 -24.76
C LYS A 480 0.02 38.76 -25.50
N LYS A 481 -1.21 38.43 -25.12
CA LYS A 481 -2.41 39.06 -25.69
C LYS A 481 -2.43 40.56 -25.44
N ARG A 482 -2.17 40.99 -24.20
CA ARG A 482 -2.09 42.42 -23.85
C ARG A 482 -0.99 43.17 -24.60
N ILE A 483 0.15 42.52 -24.85
CA ILE A 483 1.22 43.09 -25.69
C ILE A 483 0.75 43.25 -27.12
N ALA A 484 0.09 42.24 -27.71
CA ALA A 484 -0.46 42.34 -29.06
C ALA A 484 -1.48 43.48 -29.18
N ASP A 485 -2.40 43.62 -28.20
CA ASP A 485 -3.38 44.72 -28.17
C ASP A 485 -2.70 46.11 -28.13
N LYS A 486 -1.57 46.22 -27.40
CA LYS A 486 -0.77 47.45 -27.32
C LYS A 486 0.06 47.70 -28.58
N GLU A 487 0.58 46.66 -29.22
CA GLU A 487 1.25 46.75 -30.53
C GLU A 487 0.27 47.22 -31.62
N ASP A 488 -1.00 46.82 -31.53
CA ASP A 488 -2.06 47.31 -32.42
C ASP A 488 -2.35 48.80 -32.17
N TYR A 489 -2.49 49.20 -30.91
CA TYR A 489 -2.65 50.60 -30.53
C TYR A 489 -1.46 51.48 -30.93
N GLU A 490 -0.23 50.98 -30.83
CA GLU A 490 0.97 51.69 -31.27
C GLU A 490 0.91 52.00 -32.78
N ARG A 491 0.47 51.03 -33.60
CA ARG A 491 0.32 51.22 -35.05
C ARG A 491 -0.74 52.28 -35.37
N GLU A 492 -1.87 52.27 -34.67
CA GLU A 492 -2.89 53.31 -34.83
C GLU A 492 -2.35 54.70 -34.49
N MET A 493 -1.58 54.82 -33.40
CA MET A 493 -0.95 56.09 -33.01
C MET A 493 0.09 56.57 -34.03
N ASP A 494 0.92 55.66 -34.57
CA ASP A 494 1.91 55.98 -35.61
C ASP A 494 1.25 56.48 -36.92
N GLU A 495 0.12 55.88 -37.30
CA GLU A 495 -0.70 56.37 -38.42
C GLU A 495 -1.22 57.80 -38.16
N HIS A 496 -1.72 58.09 -36.96
CA HIS A 496 -2.13 59.44 -36.58
C HIS A 496 -0.98 60.44 -36.61
N ILE A 497 0.20 60.08 -36.07
CA ILE A 497 1.39 60.93 -36.11
C ILE A 497 1.77 61.26 -37.55
N LYS A 498 1.83 60.27 -38.45
CA LYS A 498 2.11 60.49 -39.88
C LYS A 498 1.09 61.43 -40.53
N MET A 499 -0.19 61.27 -40.21
CA MET A 499 -1.24 62.18 -40.70
C MET A 499 -1.03 63.62 -40.23
N PHE A 500 -0.77 63.83 -38.93
CA PHE A 500 -0.55 65.17 -38.38
C PHE A 500 0.79 65.79 -38.81
N GLN A 501 1.84 65.00 -39.07
CA GLN A 501 3.08 65.48 -39.67
C GLN A 501 2.86 66.02 -41.09
N ASN A 502 2.01 65.37 -41.89
CA ASN A 502 1.63 65.88 -43.21
C ASN A 502 0.86 67.21 -43.10
N VAL A 503 -0.04 67.34 -42.12
CA VAL A 503 -0.73 68.60 -41.83
C VAL A 503 0.27 69.68 -41.38
N HIS A 504 1.20 69.35 -40.49
CA HIS A 504 2.25 70.26 -40.03
C HIS A 504 3.10 70.78 -41.19
N GLN A 505 3.51 69.90 -42.11
CA GLN A 505 4.26 70.30 -43.30
C GLN A 505 3.45 71.28 -44.18
N LYS A 506 2.16 71.00 -44.42
CA LYS A 506 1.28 71.89 -45.20
C LYS A 506 1.12 73.27 -44.56
N VAL A 507 0.96 73.33 -43.24
CA VAL A 507 0.85 74.60 -42.50
C VAL A 507 2.19 75.34 -42.49
N THR A 508 3.31 74.63 -42.37
CA THR A 508 4.66 75.19 -42.47
C THR A 508 4.92 75.78 -43.85
N ASP A 509 4.55 75.08 -44.92
CA ASP A 509 4.67 75.57 -46.30
C ASP A 509 3.80 76.83 -46.52
N LYS A 510 2.58 76.85 -45.97
CA LYS A 510 1.69 78.03 -45.97
C LYS A 510 2.32 79.20 -45.23
N TYR A 511 2.86 78.98 -44.02
CA TYR A 511 3.52 79.99 -43.21
C TYR A 511 4.77 80.56 -43.92
N THR A 512 5.67 79.72 -44.41
CA THR A 512 6.89 80.14 -45.11
C THR A 512 6.58 80.91 -46.39
N SER A 513 5.56 80.48 -47.15
CA SER A 513 5.04 81.20 -48.32
C SER A 513 4.55 82.60 -47.95
N LEU A 514 3.77 82.74 -46.88
CA LEU A 514 3.28 84.05 -46.41
C LEU A 514 4.42 84.97 -45.94
N VAL A 515 5.37 84.44 -45.17
CA VAL A 515 6.57 85.19 -44.75
C VAL A 515 7.42 85.62 -45.95
N SER A 516 7.53 84.78 -46.98
CA SER A 516 8.24 85.14 -48.22
C SER A 516 7.54 86.30 -48.97
N LYS A 517 6.21 86.31 -48.99
CA LYS A 517 5.39 87.38 -49.59
C LYS A 517 5.51 88.69 -48.80
N GLU A 518 5.57 88.63 -47.47
CA GLU A 518 5.83 89.79 -46.61
C GLU A 518 7.22 90.39 -46.86
N LYS A 519 8.27 89.56 -46.94
CA LYS A 519 9.64 90.02 -47.29
C LYS A 519 9.68 90.66 -48.67
N ALA A 520 8.93 90.12 -49.64
CA ALA A 520 8.79 90.71 -50.97
C ALA A 520 7.99 92.02 -50.98
N PHE A 521 7.11 92.25 -50.00
CA PHE A 521 6.28 93.44 -49.90
C PHE A 521 7.11 94.73 -49.78
N ALA A 522 8.23 94.70 -49.05
CA ALA A 522 9.12 95.85 -48.96
C ALA A 522 9.71 96.28 -50.31
N LYS A 523 9.96 95.31 -51.22
CA LYS A 523 10.40 95.57 -52.60
C LYS A 523 9.24 96.13 -53.43
N LYS A 524 8.03 95.56 -53.29
CA LYS A 524 6.80 96.04 -53.95
C LYS A 524 6.44 97.48 -53.57
N PHE A 525 6.55 97.83 -52.30
CA PHE A 525 6.32 99.19 -51.81
C PHE A 525 7.27 100.20 -52.46
N LYS A 526 8.56 99.86 -52.57
CA LYS A 526 9.55 100.73 -53.24
C LYS A 526 9.30 100.87 -54.73
N SER A 527 8.83 99.82 -55.41
CA SER A 527 8.51 99.87 -56.84
C SER A 527 7.24 100.66 -57.16
N GLU A 528 6.21 100.66 -56.31
CA GLU A 528 4.96 101.40 -56.60
C GLU A 528 5.11 102.93 -56.49
N PHE A 529 6.16 103.42 -55.83
CA PHE A 529 6.38 104.85 -55.62
C PHE A 529 7.72 105.37 -56.16
N TYR A 530 8.35 104.68 -57.11
CA TYR A 530 9.67 105.03 -57.67
C TYR A 530 9.78 106.48 -58.20
N HIS A 531 8.67 107.04 -58.67
CA HIS A 531 8.54 108.41 -59.19
C HIS A 531 8.59 109.54 -58.13
N MET A 532 8.62 109.24 -56.82
CA MET A 532 8.57 110.26 -55.76
C MET A 532 9.92 110.54 -55.08
N HIS A 533 10.06 111.74 -54.51
CA HIS A 533 11.28 112.15 -53.81
C HIS A 533 11.50 111.33 -52.52
N LYS A 534 12.77 111.05 -52.18
CA LYS A 534 13.17 110.18 -51.05
C LYS A 534 12.55 110.58 -49.70
N VAL A 535 12.40 111.88 -49.43
CA VAL A 535 11.77 112.38 -48.18
C VAL A 535 10.26 112.09 -48.14
N GLN A 536 9.56 112.15 -49.28
CA GLN A 536 8.14 111.80 -49.36
C GLN A 536 7.93 110.29 -49.21
N MET A 537 8.85 109.48 -49.75
CA MET A 537 8.89 108.03 -49.56
C MET A 537 9.02 107.63 -48.09
N GLU A 538 9.91 108.27 -47.34
CA GLU A 538 10.10 107.99 -45.91
C GLU A 538 8.86 108.38 -45.06
N ILE A 539 8.18 109.48 -45.41
CA ILE A 539 6.94 109.89 -44.75
C ILE A 539 5.83 108.86 -45.01
N LEU A 540 5.68 108.40 -46.25
CA LEU A 540 4.70 107.38 -46.63
C LEU A 540 5.01 106.01 -46.03
N GLU A 541 6.28 105.61 -45.97
CA GLU A 541 6.71 104.37 -45.32
C GLU A 541 6.38 104.37 -43.82
N ARG A 542 6.59 105.50 -43.12
CA ARG A 542 6.15 105.66 -41.72
C ARG A 542 4.64 105.54 -41.56
N GLN A 543 3.86 106.10 -42.49
CA GLN A 543 2.39 105.97 -42.47
C GLN A 543 1.91 104.55 -42.82
N CYS A 544 2.61 103.84 -43.72
CA CYS A 544 2.32 102.44 -44.07
C CYS A 544 2.60 101.48 -42.90
N ASN A 545 3.56 101.81 -42.04
CA ASN A 545 3.95 100.99 -40.89
C ASN A 545 3.14 101.25 -39.60
N ARG A 546 2.13 102.13 -39.62
CA ARG A 546 1.22 102.31 -38.47
C ARG A 546 0.32 101.08 -38.27
N ARG A 547 0.13 100.65 -37.02
CA ARG A 547 -0.68 99.47 -36.64
C ARG A 547 -1.65 99.80 -35.52
N PRO A 548 -2.86 99.23 -35.52
CA PRO A 548 -3.75 99.28 -34.35
C PRO A 548 -3.10 98.58 -33.15
N ARG A 549 -3.18 99.19 -31.96
CA ARG A 549 -2.66 98.61 -30.71
C ARG A 549 -3.81 97.97 -29.94
N VAL A 550 -4.20 96.75 -30.32
CA VAL A 550 -5.20 95.92 -29.63
C VAL A 550 -4.52 94.63 -29.18
N ASN A 551 -4.93 94.09 -28.02
CA ASN A 551 -4.44 92.80 -27.56
C ASN A 551 -5.14 91.66 -28.32
N LEU A 552 -4.37 90.90 -29.11
CA LEU A 552 -4.88 89.86 -29.99
C LEU A 552 -4.46 88.45 -29.53
N ARG A 553 -4.10 88.27 -28.25
CA ARG A 553 -3.50 87.02 -27.73
C ARG A 553 -4.47 85.86 -27.57
N ASN A 554 -5.78 86.12 -27.44
CA ASN A 554 -6.79 85.09 -27.16
C ASN A 554 -7.57 84.66 -28.42
N LEU A 555 -7.09 85.04 -29.61
CA LEU A 555 -7.75 84.74 -30.87
C LEU A 555 -7.28 83.40 -31.41
N GLU A 556 -8.20 82.63 -31.97
CA GLU A 556 -7.87 81.38 -32.65
C GLU A 556 -7.35 81.65 -34.07
N SER A 557 -6.75 80.62 -34.67
CA SER A 557 -6.29 80.67 -36.05
C SER A 557 -7.37 81.14 -37.04
N SER A 558 -8.60 80.63 -36.89
CA SER A 558 -9.76 81.03 -37.71
C SER A 558 -10.05 82.52 -37.59
N ASP A 559 -10.04 83.06 -36.36
CA ASP A 559 -10.32 84.47 -36.12
C ASP A 559 -9.31 85.41 -36.80
N PHE A 560 -8.02 85.00 -36.85
CA PHE A 560 -6.99 85.75 -37.56
C PHE A 560 -7.21 85.77 -39.07
N TYR A 561 -7.68 84.67 -39.68
CA TYR A 561 -7.99 84.63 -41.11
C TYR A 561 -9.23 85.47 -41.43
N GLU A 562 -10.27 85.39 -40.60
CA GLU A 562 -11.48 86.19 -40.78
C GLU A 562 -11.19 87.70 -40.65
N LEU A 563 -10.41 88.10 -39.64
CA LEU A 563 -9.96 89.48 -39.49
C LEU A 563 -9.10 89.93 -40.69
N ALA A 564 -8.26 89.05 -41.23
CA ALA A 564 -7.44 89.37 -42.39
C ALA A 564 -8.29 89.65 -43.64
N GLU A 565 -9.35 88.86 -43.89
CA GLU A 565 -10.28 89.08 -45.00
C GLU A 565 -11.04 90.40 -44.86
N ASP A 566 -11.52 90.71 -43.65
CA ASP A 566 -12.28 91.93 -43.37
C ASP A 566 -11.42 93.21 -43.54
N VAL A 567 -10.10 93.15 -43.29
CA VAL A 567 -9.15 94.25 -43.54
C VAL A 567 -9.09 94.67 -45.02
N LEU A 568 -9.29 93.74 -45.96
CA LEU A 568 -9.27 94.02 -47.41
C LEU A 568 -10.60 94.59 -47.93
N GLY A 569 -11.62 94.74 -47.08
CA GLY A 569 -12.94 95.26 -47.47
C GLY A 569 -13.91 94.15 -47.94
N GLY A 570 -13.82 92.95 -47.34
CA GLY A 570 -14.77 91.87 -47.55
C GLY A 570 -16.23 92.28 -47.29
N LYS A 571 -17.18 91.61 -47.96
CA LYS A 571 -18.61 91.95 -47.95
C LYS A 571 -19.23 91.79 -46.55
N GLY A 572 -19.67 92.91 -45.96
CA GLY A 572 -20.61 92.97 -44.83
C GLY A 572 -20.06 92.51 -43.47
N ALA A 573 -20.53 93.14 -42.39
CA ALA A 573 -20.15 92.74 -41.04
C ALA A 573 -20.62 91.31 -40.73
N ARG A 574 -19.67 90.40 -40.46
CA ARG A 574 -19.96 89.02 -40.03
C ARG A 574 -20.59 89.02 -38.63
N ILE A 575 -21.49 88.06 -38.38
CA ILE A 575 -22.32 88.00 -37.17
C ILE A 575 -21.47 87.70 -35.93
N TYR A 576 -20.47 86.83 -36.04
CA TYR A 576 -19.57 86.43 -34.96
C TYR A 576 -18.16 86.88 -35.29
N LEU A 577 -17.79 88.08 -34.84
CA LEU A 577 -16.42 88.56 -34.84
C LEU A 577 -16.09 89.04 -33.42
N PRO A 578 -14.99 88.56 -32.80
CA PRO A 578 -14.60 88.97 -31.45
C PRO A 578 -14.54 90.50 -31.29
N SER A 579 -14.83 91.00 -30.08
CA SER A 579 -14.80 92.43 -29.76
C SER A 579 -13.47 93.09 -30.12
N GLU A 580 -12.38 92.36 -29.90
CA GLU A 580 -11.00 92.72 -30.16
C GLU A 580 -10.77 92.97 -31.66
N CYS A 581 -11.34 92.12 -32.51
CA CYS A 581 -11.29 92.23 -33.97
C CYS A 581 -12.09 93.44 -34.48
N LYS A 582 -13.27 93.71 -33.88
CA LYS A 582 -14.08 94.90 -34.20
C LYS A 582 -13.37 96.21 -33.80
N ASP A 583 -12.76 96.24 -32.62
CA ASP A 583 -11.97 97.37 -32.16
C ASP A 583 -10.72 97.59 -33.04
N TYR A 584 -10.07 96.50 -33.49
CA TYR A 584 -8.94 96.56 -34.42
C TYR A 584 -9.33 97.20 -35.76
N LEU A 585 -10.47 96.80 -36.33
CA LEU A 585 -10.99 97.38 -37.58
C LEU A 585 -11.37 98.86 -37.40
N ARG A 586 -12.06 99.23 -36.30
CA ARG A 586 -12.40 100.64 -36.00
C ARG A 586 -11.17 101.54 -35.96
N ILE A 587 -10.11 101.10 -35.30
CA ILE A 587 -8.84 101.85 -35.22
C ILE A 587 -8.16 101.91 -36.59
N LEU A 588 -8.22 100.83 -37.38
CA LEU A 588 -7.65 100.81 -38.73
C LEU A 588 -8.36 101.81 -39.67
N HIS A 589 -9.70 101.86 -39.64
CA HIS A 589 -10.46 102.83 -40.42
C HIS A 589 -10.07 104.28 -40.09
N ASN A 590 -9.77 104.59 -38.83
CA ASN A 590 -9.29 105.91 -38.43
C ASN A 590 -7.90 106.26 -39.00
N PHE A 591 -7.05 105.27 -39.29
CA PHE A 591 -5.74 105.51 -39.92
C PHE A 591 -5.81 105.78 -41.43
N ASP A 592 -6.91 105.41 -42.09
CA ASP A 592 -7.09 105.61 -43.52
C ASP A 592 -7.52 107.06 -43.84
N ILE A 593 -8.02 107.80 -42.85
CA ILE A 593 -8.28 109.24 -42.95
C ILE A 593 -6.96 109.99 -43.12
N ARG A 594 -6.87 110.81 -44.18
CA ARG A 594 -5.66 111.62 -44.50
C ARG A 594 -5.37 112.63 -43.36
N PRO A 595 -4.20 112.55 -42.70
CA PRO A 595 -3.82 113.52 -41.67
C PRO A 595 -3.46 114.89 -42.25
N VAL A 596 -3.81 115.96 -41.54
CA VAL A 596 -3.52 117.36 -41.93
C VAL A 596 -1.99 117.65 -41.96
N THR A 597 -1.18 116.82 -41.31
CA THR A 597 0.28 116.97 -41.21
C THR A 597 1.06 116.48 -42.44
N VAL A 598 0.40 116.02 -43.49
CA VAL A 598 1.03 115.48 -44.71
C VAL A 598 1.12 116.58 -45.78
N PRO A 599 2.27 116.77 -46.46
CA PRO A 599 2.42 117.81 -47.48
C PRO A 599 1.36 117.74 -48.60
N PRO A 600 0.90 118.88 -49.14
CA PRO A 600 -0.06 118.93 -50.26
C PRO A 600 0.50 118.36 -51.58
N SER A 601 1.80 118.12 -51.67
CA SER A 601 2.49 117.51 -52.82
C SER A 601 2.23 116.01 -53.00
N ILE A 602 1.48 115.37 -52.10
CA ILE A 602 1.02 113.98 -52.23
C ILE A 602 -0.43 114.00 -52.70
N ASP A 603 -0.65 113.52 -53.92
CA ASP A 603 -1.98 113.42 -54.55
C ASP A 603 -2.89 112.42 -53.82
N ALA A 604 -4.20 112.64 -53.95
CA ALA A 604 -5.22 111.76 -53.38
C ALA A 604 -5.10 110.30 -53.89
N SER A 605 -4.76 110.12 -55.16
CA SER A 605 -4.52 108.80 -55.77
C SER A 605 -3.35 108.04 -55.12
N ASN A 606 -2.27 108.76 -54.77
CA ASN A 606 -1.12 108.17 -54.08
C ASN A 606 -1.44 107.80 -52.62
N TRP A 607 -2.36 108.53 -51.97
CA TRP A 607 -2.85 108.20 -50.64
C TRP A 607 -3.77 106.97 -50.65
N GLU A 608 -4.64 106.82 -51.66
CA GLU A 608 -5.45 105.61 -51.85
C GLU A 608 -4.59 104.38 -52.14
N ASN A 609 -3.55 104.52 -52.97
CA ASN A 609 -2.55 103.47 -53.20
C ASN A 609 -1.82 103.09 -51.90
N LEU A 610 -1.50 104.05 -51.04
CA LEU A 610 -0.91 103.79 -49.71
C LEU A 610 -1.87 103.01 -48.79
N ILE A 611 -3.15 103.39 -48.74
CA ILE A 611 -4.17 102.69 -47.93
C ILE A 611 -4.28 101.24 -48.40
N ARG A 612 -4.35 101.02 -49.71
CA ARG A 612 -4.39 99.69 -50.32
C ARG A 612 -3.16 98.87 -49.92
N LEU A 613 -1.96 99.44 -50.01
CA LEU A 613 -0.72 98.79 -49.61
C LEU A 613 -0.66 98.50 -48.10
N ARG A 614 -1.09 99.45 -47.25
CA ARG A 614 -1.15 99.24 -45.80
C ARG A 614 -2.09 98.09 -45.43
N ARG A 615 -3.31 98.09 -45.99
CA ARG A 615 -4.30 97.03 -45.74
C ARG A 615 -3.81 95.68 -46.27
N ALA A 616 -3.17 95.63 -47.43
CA ALA A 616 -2.54 94.42 -47.96
C ALA A 616 -1.39 93.91 -47.07
N LYS A 617 -0.57 94.81 -46.51
CA LYS A 617 0.50 94.43 -45.56
C LYS A 617 -0.06 93.92 -44.24
N ILE A 618 -1.07 94.58 -43.68
CA ILE A 618 -1.75 94.16 -42.45
C ILE A 618 -2.45 92.81 -42.64
N ASN A 619 -3.10 92.60 -43.78
CA ASN A 619 -3.68 91.30 -44.14
C ASN A 619 -2.61 90.20 -44.12
N LEU A 620 -1.44 90.40 -44.77
CA LEU A 620 -0.34 89.42 -44.73
C LEU A 620 0.15 89.16 -43.30
N GLU A 621 0.34 90.19 -42.48
CA GLU A 621 0.77 90.04 -41.08
C GLU A 621 -0.25 89.27 -40.22
N LEU A 622 -1.55 89.49 -40.43
CA LEU A 622 -2.61 88.74 -39.76
C LEU A 622 -2.69 87.29 -40.23
N MET A 623 -2.56 87.04 -41.54
CA MET A 623 -2.47 85.68 -42.09
C MET A 623 -1.25 84.91 -41.57
N ILE A 624 -0.11 85.59 -41.39
CA ILE A 624 1.10 84.99 -40.79
C ILE A 624 0.84 84.61 -39.33
N ARG A 625 0.17 85.47 -38.56
CA ARG A 625 -0.21 85.16 -37.16
C ARG A 625 -1.21 83.99 -37.08
N GLY A 626 -2.20 83.95 -37.96
CA GLY A 626 -3.13 82.83 -38.06
C GLY A 626 -2.40 81.52 -38.37
N ALA A 627 -1.50 81.52 -39.36
CA ALA A 627 -0.70 80.35 -39.73
C ALA A 627 0.27 79.91 -38.62
N GLN A 628 0.83 80.87 -37.86
CA GLN A 628 1.65 80.58 -36.69
C GLN A 628 0.83 79.93 -35.56
N SER A 629 -0.41 80.40 -35.32
CA SER A 629 -1.31 79.78 -34.35
C SER A 629 -1.69 78.35 -34.77
N GLU A 630 -2.07 78.13 -36.04
CA GLU A 630 -2.34 76.77 -36.57
C GLU A 630 -1.14 75.84 -36.37
N LEU A 631 0.08 76.35 -36.60
CA LEU A 631 1.30 75.56 -36.44
C LEU A 631 1.49 75.13 -34.98
N MET A 632 1.28 76.05 -34.03
CA MET A 632 1.36 75.75 -32.60
C MET A 632 0.32 74.71 -32.16
N ASP A 633 -0.90 74.79 -32.67
CA ASP A 633 -1.96 73.82 -32.36
C ASP A 633 -1.60 72.41 -32.87
N VAL A 634 -1.10 72.32 -34.10
CA VAL A 634 -0.66 71.04 -34.70
C VAL A 634 0.56 70.47 -33.96
N GLU A 635 1.52 71.31 -33.58
CA GLU A 635 2.68 70.91 -32.78
C GLU A 635 2.28 70.38 -31.39
N ALA A 636 1.30 71.01 -30.74
CA ALA A 636 0.78 70.55 -29.45
C ALA A 636 0.08 69.19 -29.57
N VAL A 637 -0.68 68.96 -30.64
CA VAL A 637 -1.33 67.68 -30.92
C VAL A 637 -0.30 66.58 -31.20
N LEU A 638 0.71 66.87 -32.03
CA LEU A 638 1.81 65.95 -32.31
C LEU A 638 2.55 65.54 -31.03
N LEU A 639 2.91 66.51 -30.18
CA LEU A 639 3.54 66.25 -28.89
C LEU A 639 2.66 65.36 -28.00
N GLY A 640 1.35 65.56 -28.00
CA GLY A 640 0.41 64.72 -27.26
C GLY A 640 0.36 63.28 -27.75
N PHE A 641 0.43 63.05 -29.07
CA PHE A 641 0.52 61.70 -29.63
C PHE A 641 1.88 61.05 -29.35
N GLU A 642 2.98 61.79 -29.48
CA GLU A 642 4.33 61.31 -29.15
C GLU A 642 4.42 60.86 -27.69
N GLN A 643 3.87 61.64 -26.75
CA GLN A 643 3.82 61.27 -25.33
C GLN A 643 2.98 60.00 -25.08
N LYS A 644 1.87 59.82 -25.79
CA LYS A 644 1.05 58.59 -25.68
C LYS A 644 1.76 57.38 -26.27
N MET A 645 2.44 57.56 -27.41
CA MET A 645 3.24 56.52 -28.04
C MET A 645 4.40 56.08 -27.14
N GLU A 646 5.11 57.04 -26.53
CA GLU A 646 6.19 56.73 -25.60
C GLU A 646 5.70 55.96 -24.37
N LYS A 647 4.57 56.36 -23.78
CA LYS A 647 3.93 55.59 -22.70
C LYS A 647 3.56 54.18 -23.14
N CYS A 648 3.02 54.01 -24.35
CA CYS A 648 2.68 52.70 -24.89
C CYS A 648 3.92 51.80 -25.04
N LYS A 649 5.03 52.36 -25.54
CA LYS A 649 6.31 51.66 -25.68
C LYS A 649 6.88 51.23 -24.32
N ILE A 650 6.87 52.13 -23.32
CA ILE A 650 7.32 51.81 -21.96
C ILE A 650 6.46 50.69 -21.36
N ASP A 651 5.12 50.79 -21.43
CA ASP A 651 4.22 49.73 -20.95
C ASP A 651 4.52 48.37 -21.61
N MET A 652 4.78 48.37 -22.92
CA MET A 652 5.11 47.16 -23.68
C MET A 652 6.47 46.58 -23.28
N GLU A 653 7.49 47.42 -23.11
CA GLU A 653 8.81 47.00 -22.64
C GLU A 653 8.74 46.39 -21.24
N ASP A 654 7.96 46.99 -20.34
CA ASP A 654 7.79 46.49 -18.98
C ASP A 654 7.02 45.16 -18.97
N MET A 655 5.95 45.01 -19.77
CA MET A 655 5.29 43.71 -19.94
C MET A 655 6.21 42.65 -20.56
N LYS A 656 7.11 43.03 -21.49
CA LYS A 656 8.12 42.12 -22.07
C LYS A 656 9.15 41.69 -21.01
N LYS A 657 9.59 42.60 -20.14
CA LYS A 657 10.46 42.27 -18.99
C LYS A 657 9.74 41.33 -18.01
N ASP A 658 8.49 41.60 -17.67
CA ASP A 658 7.68 40.74 -16.79
C ASP A 658 7.60 39.30 -17.30
N ILE A 659 7.46 39.09 -18.62
CA ILE A 659 7.48 37.75 -19.23
C ILE A 659 8.83 37.07 -19.01
N VAL A 660 9.95 37.78 -19.19
CA VAL A 660 11.29 37.22 -18.97
C VAL A 660 11.50 36.85 -17.51
N GLU A 661 11.11 37.73 -16.57
CA GLU A 661 11.21 37.48 -15.14
C GLU A 661 10.35 36.29 -14.71
N LYS A 662 9.11 36.18 -15.20
CA LYS A 662 8.24 35.04 -14.93
C LYS A 662 8.83 33.73 -15.45
N ARG A 663 9.41 33.73 -16.66
CA ARG A 663 10.09 32.55 -17.21
C ARG A 663 11.33 32.15 -16.41
N MET A 664 12.12 33.11 -15.96
CA MET A 664 13.28 32.83 -15.08
C MET A 664 12.83 32.26 -13.75
N ARG A 665 11.78 32.84 -13.14
CA ARG A 665 11.20 32.32 -11.90
C ARG A 665 10.67 30.90 -12.07
N GLN A 666 9.93 30.64 -13.15
CA GLN A 666 9.45 29.31 -13.49
C GLN A 666 10.60 28.32 -13.65
N MET A 667 11.70 28.70 -14.32
CA MET A 667 12.87 27.84 -14.46
C MET A 667 13.48 27.50 -13.10
N MET A 668 13.56 28.46 -12.17
CA MET A 668 14.06 28.22 -10.81
C MET A 668 13.11 27.32 -10.01
N GLU A 669 11.80 27.56 -10.07
CA GLU A 669 10.77 26.74 -9.41
C GLU A 669 10.73 25.31 -9.97
N ASP A 670 10.98 25.13 -11.28
CA ASP A 670 11.07 23.81 -11.91
C ASP A 670 12.32 23.02 -11.47
N LEU A 671 13.36 23.72 -10.98
CA LEU A 671 14.57 23.11 -10.41
C LEU A 671 14.45 22.89 -8.89
N ASP A 672 13.72 23.75 -8.19
CA ASP A 672 13.45 23.67 -6.75
C ASP A 672 12.30 22.69 -6.45
N VAL A 673 12.58 21.40 -6.61
CA VAL A 673 11.60 20.33 -6.49
C VAL A 673 11.61 19.71 -5.10
N GLU A 674 10.43 19.52 -4.52
CA GLU A 674 10.27 18.73 -3.30
C GLU A 674 10.62 17.26 -3.53
N ILE A 675 11.57 16.73 -2.74
CA ILE A 675 12.02 15.35 -2.82
C ILE A 675 11.46 14.56 -1.64
N GLN A 676 11.04 13.33 -1.92
CA GLN A 676 10.61 12.38 -0.91
C GLN A 676 11.76 11.46 -0.50
N LEU A 677 12.03 11.36 0.80
CA LEU A 677 13.01 10.44 1.36
C LEU A 677 12.33 9.57 2.41
N VAL A 678 12.58 8.26 2.37
CA VAL A 678 12.07 7.31 3.36
C VAL A 678 13.21 6.85 4.25
N LEU A 679 13.26 7.41 5.45
CA LEU A 679 14.32 7.18 6.43
C LEU A 679 13.75 6.47 7.66
N LYS A 680 14.61 5.79 8.42
CA LYS A 680 14.20 5.15 9.68
C LYS A 680 14.12 6.19 10.80
N MET A 681 13.22 5.97 11.76
CA MET A 681 13.15 6.76 12.98
C MET A 681 14.50 6.73 13.71
N GLY A 682 15.02 7.89 14.10
CA GLY A 682 16.39 8.07 14.63
C GLY A 682 17.42 8.56 13.60
N GLN A 683 17.13 8.49 12.29
CA GLN A 683 17.91 9.22 11.26
C GLN A 683 17.37 10.63 11.00
N VAL A 684 16.15 10.89 11.47
CA VAL A 684 15.49 12.20 11.41
C VAL A 684 15.49 12.74 12.84
N GLU A 685 16.14 13.89 13.04
CA GLU A 685 16.24 14.59 14.33
C GLU A 685 15.20 15.72 14.46
N ILE A 686 14.28 15.81 13.50
CA ILE A 686 13.22 16.83 13.45
C ILE A 686 11.93 16.20 13.98
N ASP A 687 11.20 16.96 14.78
CA ASP A 687 9.85 16.57 15.21
C ASP A 687 8.88 16.74 14.03
N LEU A 688 8.35 15.61 13.55
CA LEU A 688 7.38 15.59 12.45
C LEU A 688 5.96 15.52 13.05
N GLU A 689 5.22 16.62 12.98
CA GLU A 689 3.81 16.69 13.39
C GLU A 689 2.88 16.28 12.23
N GLY A 690 3.40 16.21 11.01
CA GLY A 690 2.70 15.81 9.80
C GLY A 690 2.29 16.98 8.90
N GLU A 691 2.77 18.19 9.19
CA GLU A 691 2.54 19.35 8.33
C GLU A 691 3.58 19.43 7.20
N LEU A 692 3.19 20.01 6.06
CA LEU A 692 4.11 20.24 4.93
C LEU A 692 5.26 21.18 5.31
N THR A 693 5.07 22.01 6.34
CA THR A 693 6.00 23.02 6.85
C THR A 693 7.12 22.44 7.72
N ASP A 694 6.95 21.25 8.30
CA ASP A 694 7.89 20.64 9.25
C ASP A 694 9.29 20.49 8.65
N SER A 695 9.36 20.26 7.33
CA SER A 695 10.61 20.03 6.61
C SER A 695 11.28 21.29 6.05
N LYS A 696 10.67 22.49 6.18
CA LYS A 696 11.21 23.72 5.55
C LYS A 696 12.59 24.13 6.05
N HIS A 697 12.89 23.84 7.32
CA HIS A 697 14.17 24.15 7.94
C HIS A 697 15.06 22.90 8.09
N ALA A 698 14.71 21.81 7.41
CA ALA A 698 15.48 20.58 7.43
C ALA A 698 16.77 20.72 6.63
N VAL A 699 17.88 20.23 7.18
CA VAL A 699 19.17 20.17 6.49
C VAL A 699 19.57 18.71 6.30
N LEU A 700 19.87 18.33 5.06
CA LEU A 700 20.37 16.99 4.76
C LEU A 700 21.89 16.94 5.06
N VAL A 701 22.28 16.12 6.03
CA VAL A 701 23.70 15.90 6.38
C VAL A 701 24.18 14.57 5.82
N SER A 702 25.29 14.59 5.09
CA SER A 702 25.91 13.36 4.59
C SER A 702 26.38 12.48 5.74
N LYS A 703 26.14 11.17 5.59
CA LYS A 703 26.65 10.15 6.53
C LYS A 703 28.17 10.22 6.66
N THR A 704 28.91 10.50 5.59
CA THR A 704 30.38 10.60 5.61
C THR A 704 30.88 11.66 6.58
N THR A 705 30.17 12.79 6.68
CA THR A 705 30.48 13.88 7.60
C THR A 705 30.28 13.44 9.04
N ILE A 706 29.18 12.73 9.32
CA ILE A 706 28.85 12.19 10.64
C ILE A 706 29.86 11.11 11.06
N ASP A 707 30.19 10.19 10.16
CA ASP A 707 31.17 9.12 10.42
C ASP A 707 32.56 9.70 10.69
N SER A 708 32.94 10.75 9.96
CA SER A 708 34.18 11.50 10.19
C SER A 708 34.18 12.16 11.57
N ALA A 709 33.11 12.86 11.95
CA ALA A 709 32.97 13.45 13.29
C ALA A 709 33.03 12.38 14.39
N ASN A 710 32.33 11.25 14.21
CA ASN A 710 32.34 10.12 15.14
C ASN A 710 33.73 9.47 15.27
N SER A 711 34.54 9.48 14.22
CA SER A 711 35.93 9.00 14.28
C SER A 711 36.79 9.92 15.16
N TYR A 712 36.64 11.24 15.02
CA TYR A 712 37.32 12.22 15.87
C TYR A 712 36.87 12.15 17.33
N ILE A 713 35.57 11.97 17.58
CA ILE A 713 35.03 11.80 18.94
C ILE A 713 35.60 10.54 19.58
N ARG A 714 35.67 9.42 18.85
CA ARG A 714 36.29 8.18 19.34
C ARG A 714 37.77 8.37 19.66
N ALA A 715 38.53 9.01 18.77
CA ALA A 715 39.94 9.30 19.00
C ALA A 715 40.17 10.20 20.23
N ALA A 716 39.33 11.23 20.41
CA ALA A 716 39.37 12.08 21.59
C ALA A 716 38.99 11.31 22.88
N GLY A 717 37.99 10.44 22.80
CA GLY A 717 37.59 9.54 23.89
C GLY A 717 38.71 8.60 24.31
N GLU A 718 39.40 7.97 23.37
CA GLU A 718 40.58 7.13 23.63
C GLU A 718 41.71 7.91 24.31
N CYS A 719 41.96 9.15 23.87
CA CYS A 719 42.96 10.02 24.49
C CYS A 719 42.58 10.32 25.96
N LYS A 720 41.31 10.64 26.23
CA LYS A 720 40.80 10.86 27.59
C LYS A 720 40.95 9.61 28.46
N LEU A 721 40.63 8.42 27.94
CA LEU A 721 40.79 7.16 28.66
C LEU A 721 42.26 6.85 28.95
N LYS A 722 43.18 7.09 28.00
CA LYS A 722 44.63 6.97 28.24
C LYS A 722 45.10 7.92 29.33
N ALA A 723 44.66 9.17 29.32
CA ALA A 723 45.00 10.14 30.37
C ALA A 723 44.46 9.72 31.75
N LEU A 724 43.22 9.21 31.82
CA LEU A 724 42.64 8.67 33.07
C LEU A 724 43.40 7.45 33.57
N ASN A 725 43.78 6.52 32.69
CA ASN A 725 44.61 5.37 33.06
C ASN A 725 45.99 5.80 33.58
N ASN A 726 46.61 6.79 32.94
CA ASN A 726 47.86 7.35 33.43
C ASN A 726 47.70 7.98 34.82
N LEU A 727 46.63 8.75 35.04
CA LEU A 727 46.31 9.31 36.37
C LEU A 727 46.11 8.22 37.43
N LEU A 728 45.36 7.17 37.10
CA LEU A 728 45.14 6.02 38.00
C LEU A 728 46.44 5.28 38.31
N SER A 729 47.30 5.05 37.32
CA SER A 729 48.61 4.43 37.52
C SER A 729 49.52 5.30 38.40
N PHE A 730 49.48 6.62 38.22
CA PHE A 730 50.20 7.57 39.05
C PHE A 730 49.69 7.57 40.50
N GLN A 731 48.37 7.53 40.71
CA GLN A 731 47.79 7.42 42.06
C GLN A 731 48.16 6.10 42.73
N ARG A 732 48.10 4.97 42.01
CA ARG A 732 48.58 3.67 42.50
C ARG A 732 50.07 3.72 42.86
N GLY A 733 50.89 4.33 42.02
CA GLY A 733 52.32 4.55 42.29
C GLY A 733 52.55 5.41 43.53
N THR A 734 51.77 6.47 43.71
CA THR A 734 51.83 7.35 44.89
C THR A 734 51.46 6.59 46.16
N LEU A 735 50.37 5.82 46.14
CA LEU A 735 49.94 4.96 47.25
C LEU A 735 51.01 3.91 47.59
N LEU A 736 51.59 3.25 46.58
CA LEU A 736 52.68 2.29 46.79
C LEU A 736 53.90 2.96 47.43
N LYS A 737 54.26 4.17 46.98
CA LYS A 737 55.38 4.93 47.57
C LYS A 737 55.09 5.37 49.00
N GLN A 738 53.86 5.81 49.29
CA GLN A 738 53.43 6.12 50.66
C GLN A 738 53.50 4.89 51.56
N TRP A 739 53.04 3.74 51.08
CA TRP A 739 53.14 2.48 51.80
C TRP A 739 54.60 2.06 52.03
N GLN A 740 55.45 2.10 51.01
CA GLN A 740 56.89 1.84 51.14
C GLN A 740 57.57 2.76 52.15
N HIS A 741 57.20 4.05 52.13
CA HIS A 741 57.69 5.02 53.12
C HIS A 741 57.23 4.65 54.53
N MET A 742 55.96 4.28 54.72
CA MET A 742 55.43 3.85 56.02
C MET A 742 56.13 2.58 56.53
N CYS A 743 56.35 1.59 55.68
CA CYS A 743 57.11 0.39 56.05
C CYS A 743 58.54 0.74 56.45
N ARG A 744 59.25 1.57 55.66
CA ARG A 744 60.60 2.02 56.03
C ARG A 744 60.63 2.83 57.32
N LYS A 745 59.61 3.66 57.56
CA LYS A 745 59.46 4.44 58.79
C LYS A 745 59.30 3.52 60.00
N LYS A 746 58.42 2.51 59.90
CA LYS A 746 58.27 1.48 60.95
C LYS A 746 59.56 0.70 61.17
N ASN A 747 60.19 0.21 60.11
CA ASN A 747 61.48 -0.48 60.26
C ASN A 747 62.54 0.40 60.94
N LEU A 748 62.52 1.72 60.70
CA LEU A 748 63.42 2.65 61.35
C LEU A 748 63.05 2.85 62.82
N GLU A 749 61.75 2.89 63.15
CA GLU A 749 61.25 2.88 64.52
C GLU A 749 61.66 1.59 65.26
N ASP A 750 61.46 0.42 64.64
CA ASP A 750 61.89 -0.89 65.16
C ASP A 750 63.41 -0.92 65.36
N LEU A 751 64.21 -0.48 64.39
CA LEU A 751 65.67 -0.40 64.53
C LEU A 751 66.10 0.57 65.62
N LYS A 752 65.36 1.66 65.85
CA LYS A 752 65.62 2.57 66.98
C LYS A 752 65.25 1.91 68.30
N GLU A 753 64.19 1.12 68.35
CA GLU A 753 63.85 0.32 69.52
C GLU A 753 64.88 -0.76 69.80
N ASP A 754 65.36 -1.47 68.77
CA ASP A 754 66.46 -2.42 68.86
C ASP A 754 67.76 -1.75 69.31
N LEU A 755 68.06 -0.55 68.80
CA LEU A 755 69.22 0.23 69.24
C LEU A 755 69.05 0.60 70.72
N ARG A 756 67.89 1.10 71.13
CA ARG A 756 67.59 1.36 72.56
C ARG A 756 67.64 0.08 73.40
N PHE A 757 67.20 -1.05 72.87
CA PHE A 757 67.25 -2.34 73.54
C PHE A 757 68.71 -2.79 73.71
N THR A 758 69.53 -2.71 72.66
CA THR A 758 70.95 -3.07 72.73
C THR A 758 71.74 -2.12 73.65
N GLU A 759 71.44 -0.82 73.66
CA GLU A 759 72.03 0.14 74.60
C GLU A 759 71.59 -0.10 76.05
N SER A 760 70.34 -0.48 76.29
CA SER A 760 69.80 -0.76 77.63
C SER A 760 70.07 -2.19 78.11
N THR A 761 70.42 -3.11 77.21
CA THR A 761 70.75 -4.49 77.54
C THR A 761 72.10 -4.51 78.23
N THR A 762 72.06 -4.61 79.55
CA THR A 762 73.25 -4.94 80.35
C THR A 762 73.74 -6.34 79.95
N VAL A 763 75.01 -6.44 79.56
CA VAL A 763 75.60 -7.72 79.14
C VAL A 763 75.62 -8.67 80.35
N THR A 764 74.68 -9.61 80.40
CA THR A 764 74.59 -10.61 81.46
C THR A 764 75.69 -11.66 81.29
N LYS A 765 76.08 -12.34 82.39
CA LYS A 765 77.13 -13.36 82.36
C LYS A 765 76.83 -14.51 81.41
N GLU A 766 75.56 -14.82 81.15
CA GLU A 766 75.14 -15.85 80.20
C GLU A 766 75.38 -15.45 78.75
N MET A 767 75.11 -14.18 78.39
CA MET A 767 75.41 -13.61 77.07
C MET A 767 76.92 -13.53 76.83
N GLN A 768 77.73 -13.16 77.84
CA GLN A 768 79.19 -13.28 77.78
C GLN A 768 79.65 -14.73 77.61
N GLY A 769 78.98 -15.67 78.28
CA GLY A 769 79.22 -17.10 78.12
C GLY A 769 78.88 -17.61 76.73
N TYR A 770 77.77 -17.17 76.14
CA TYR A 770 77.36 -17.48 74.78
C TYR A 770 78.32 -16.89 73.74
N LEU A 771 78.67 -15.61 73.84
CA LEU A 771 79.63 -14.98 72.94
C LEU A 771 81.05 -15.59 73.06
N LYS A 772 81.49 -15.96 74.27
CA LYS A 772 82.75 -16.69 74.47
C LYS A 772 82.69 -18.12 73.93
N ARG A 773 81.54 -18.79 73.96
CA ARG A 773 81.33 -20.12 73.37
C ARG A 773 81.32 -20.05 71.83
N LYS A 774 80.63 -19.06 71.27
CA LYS A 774 80.59 -18.76 69.82
C LYS A 774 81.98 -18.36 69.28
N ALA A 775 82.74 -17.55 70.04
CA ALA A 775 84.12 -17.20 69.69
C ALA A 775 85.10 -18.40 69.78
N LYS A 776 84.77 -19.42 70.58
CA LYS A 776 85.56 -20.67 70.71
C LYS A 776 85.08 -21.81 69.79
N GLY A 777 84.05 -21.58 68.97
CA GLY A 777 83.62 -22.55 67.95
C GLY A 777 83.02 -23.86 68.47
N LEU A 778 82.52 -23.90 69.72
CA LEU A 778 81.78 -25.07 70.22
C LEU A 778 80.32 -25.03 69.74
N PRO A 779 79.76 -26.13 69.21
CA PRO A 779 78.41 -26.15 68.65
C PRO A 779 77.33 -26.07 69.77
N ASP A 780 76.39 -25.15 69.61
CA ASP A 780 75.18 -25.00 70.44
C ASP A 780 74.03 -25.91 69.95
N ASP A 781 73.09 -26.21 70.85
CA ASP A 781 72.04 -27.23 70.72
C ASP A 781 71.05 -27.06 69.54
N LYS A 782 71.03 -28.06 68.65
CA LYS A 782 69.94 -28.73 67.85
C LYS A 782 68.67 -28.00 67.34
N THR A 783 68.41 -26.72 67.61
CA THR A 783 67.17 -26.04 67.18
C THR A 783 67.17 -25.41 65.78
N PRO A 784 68.29 -24.98 65.15
CA PRO A 784 68.22 -24.39 63.80
C PRO A 784 68.14 -25.43 62.67
N GLN A 785 68.79 -26.59 62.81
CA GLN A 785 68.80 -27.63 61.76
C GLN A 785 67.42 -28.27 61.52
N GLN A 786 66.61 -28.42 62.56
CA GLN A 786 65.26 -28.99 62.42
C GLN A 786 64.32 -28.08 61.62
N LEU A 787 64.44 -26.76 61.76
CA LEU A 787 63.64 -25.80 60.99
C LEU A 787 64.05 -25.77 59.51
N ASP A 788 65.35 -25.91 59.22
CA ASP A 788 65.84 -25.99 57.84
C ASP A 788 65.37 -27.29 57.16
N ASP A 789 65.39 -28.42 57.88
CA ASP A 789 64.88 -29.70 57.39
C ASP A 789 63.36 -29.65 57.11
N ASP A 790 62.59 -28.97 57.96
CA ASP A 790 61.15 -28.77 57.75
C ASP A 790 60.85 -27.87 56.54
N ILE A 791 61.62 -26.80 56.35
CA ILE A 791 61.50 -25.92 55.17
C ILE A 791 61.84 -26.68 53.88
N GLU A 792 62.87 -27.52 53.90
CA GLU A 792 63.21 -28.35 52.76
C GLU A 792 62.14 -29.40 52.45
N ALA A 793 61.55 -30.02 53.48
CA ALA A 793 60.46 -30.98 53.31
C ALA A 793 59.24 -30.33 52.64
N VAL A 794 58.92 -29.08 52.99
CA VAL A 794 57.82 -28.32 52.36
C VAL A 794 58.14 -27.98 50.91
N LYS A 795 59.37 -27.54 50.59
CA LYS A 795 59.79 -27.25 49.20
C LYS A 795 59.68 -28.49 48.30
N ARG A 796 60.10 -29.66 48.79
CA ARG A 796 60.01 -30.93 48.04
C ARG A 796 58.56 -31.33 47.76
N LYS A 797 57.62 -31.06 48.67
CA LYS A 797 56.19 -31.31 48.44
C LYS A 797 55.62 -30.43 47.32
N PHE A 798 55.94 -29.14 47.31
CA PHE A 798 55.48 -28.22 46.25
C PHE A 798 56.09 -28.54 44.89
N GLN A 799 57.36 -28.94 44.83
CA GLN A 799 57.98 -29.37 43.56
C GLN A 799 57.29 -30.59 42.96
N LYS A 800 56.96 -31.61 43.77
CA LYS A 800 56.21 -32.78 43.29
C LYS A 800 54.85 -32.40 42.71
N ALA A 801 54.10 -31.51 43.38
CA ALA A 801 52.82 -31.04 42.88
C ALA A 801 52.94 -30.27 41.55
N LEU A 802 53.99 -29.46 41.39
CA LEU A 802 54.27 -28.76 40.13
C LEU A 802 54.63 -29.71 39.00
N ASP A 803 55.41 -30.76 39.27
CA ASP A 803 55.81 -31.75 38.27
C ASP A 803 54.63 -32.62 37.82
N GLU A 804 53.70 -32.95 38.73
CA GLU A 804 52.44 -33.64 38.41
C GLU A 804 51.55 -32.79 37.48
N GLU A 805 51.37 -31.50 37.79
CA GLU A 805 50.58 -30.59 36.94
C GLU A 805 51.24 -30.33 35.58
N ARG A 806 52.58 -30.22 35.52
CA ARG A 806 53.30 -30.13 34.24
C ARG A 806 53.09 -31.37 33.38
N SER A 807 53.15 -32.55 33.98
CA SER A 807 52.94 -33.83 33.27
C SER A 807 51.52 -33.94 32.71
N ARG A 808 50.51 -33.45 33.44
CA ARG A 808 49.12 -33.37 32.96
C ARG A 808 48.98 -32.41 31.78
N LEU A 809 49.61 -31.25 31.86
CA LEU A 809 49.56 -30.24 30.81
C LEU A 809 50.19 -30.79 29.51
N GLU A 810 51.35 -31.46 29.60
CA GLU A 810 51.98 -32.11 28.45
C GLU A 810 51.12 -33.23 27.83
N ALA A 811 50.38 -33.98 28.65
CA ALA A 811 49.46 -35.01 28.15
C ALA A 811 48.29 -34.40 27.36
N VAL A 812 47.70 -33.32 27.88
CA VAL A 812 46.62 -32.59 27.20
C VAL A 812 47.11 -31.94 25.91
N GLU A 813 48.31 -31.34 25.90
CA GLU A 813 48.90 -30.77 24.68
C GLU A 813 49.11 -31.82 23.59
N LYS A 814 49.55 -33.03 23.95
CA LYS A 814 49.66 -34.16 23.02
C LYS A 814 48.31 -34.61 22.48
N GLU A 815 47.27 -34.66 23.31
CA GLU A 815 45.91 -34.97 22.85
C GLU A 815 45.36 -33.92 21.87
N ILE A 816 45.57 -32.63 22.16
CA ILE A 816 45.18 -31.53 21.26
C ILE A 816 45.91 -31.64 19.93
N ALA A 817 47.22 -31.94 19.94
CA ALA A 817 48.00 -32.10 18.72
C ALA A 817 47.48 -33.29 17.88
N ASN A 818 47.18 -34.42 18.50
CA ASN A 818 46.63 -35.59 17.82
C ASN A 818 45.24 -35.32 17.22
N LEU A 819 44.39 -34.55 17.90
CA LEU A 819 43.08 -34.15 17.38
C LEU A 819 43.20 -33.19 16.19
N LYS A 820 44.15 -32.25 16.22
CA LYS A 820 44.40 -31.35 15.08
C LYS A 820 44.78 -32.13 13.82
N VAL A 821 45.68 -33.12 13.95
CA VAL A 821 46.08 -33.97 12.82
C VAL A 821 44.89 -34.77 12.27
N LYS A 822 44.00 -35.29 13.14
CA LYS A 822 42.77 -35.98 12.69
C LYS A 822 41.81 -35.05 11.97
N ASN A 823 41.63 -33.82 12.46
CA ASN A 823 40.79 -32.82 11.79
C ASN A 823 41.34 -32.47 10.41
N GLU A 824 42.65 -32.26 10.27
CA GLU A 824 43.30 -32.02 8.98
C GLU A 824 43.18 -33.20 8.01
N GLN A 825 43.09 -34.44 8.52
CA GLN A 825 42.82 -35.62 7.68
C GLN A 825 41.36 -35.66 7.20
N LEU A 826 40.41 -35.34 8.08
CA LEU A 826 38.99 -35.24 7.72
C LEU A 826 38.74 -34.12 6.72
N ASP A 827 39.36 -32.96 6.90
CA ASP A 827 39.25 -31.83 5.97
C ASP A 827 39.77 -32.20 4.58
N ARG A 828 40.88 -32.94 4.50
CA ARG A 828 41.38 -33.48 3.23
C ARG A 828 40.40 -34.47 2.59
N GLN A 829 39.81 -35.38 3.38
CA GLN A 829 38.79 -36.30 2.86
C GLN A 829 37.54 -35.57 2.35
N ILE A 830 37.10 -34.53 3.05
CA ILE A 830 35.97 -33.70 2.62
C ILE A 830 36.29 -33.02 1.29
N LEU A 831 37.50 -32.46 1.14
CA LEU A 831 37.94 -31.85 -0.11
C LEU A 831 38.00 -32.87 -1.25
N GLU A 832 38.56 -34.06 -1.02
CA GLU A 832 38.60 -35.14 -2.02
C GLU A 832 37.20 -35.59 -2.43
N MET A 833 36.28 -35.79 -1.48
CA MET A 833 34.88 -36.13 -1.77
C MET A 833 34.17 -35.01 -2.54
N ASN A 834 34.43 -33.75 -2.21
CA ASN A 834 33.84 -32.61 -2.90
C ASN A 834 34.37 -32.50 -4.35
N MET A 835 35.67 -32.69 -4.56
CA MET A 835 36.25 -32.74 -5.91
C MET A 835 35.64 -33.88 -6.73
N ALA A 836 35.50 -35.07 -6.13
CA ALA A 836 34.83 -36.21 -6.77
C ALA A 836 33.35 -35.92 -7.09
N ARG A 837 32.63 -35.21 -6.22
CA ARG A 837 31.24 -34.78 -6.46
C ARG A 837 31.16 -33.78 -7.61
N CYS A 838 32.03 -32.79 -7.64
CA CYS A 838 32.10 -31.81 -8.73
C CYS A 838 32.41 -32.50 -10.08
N ASP A 839 33.35 -33.44 -10.10
CA ASP A 839 33.65 -34.23 -11.31
C ASP A 839 32.46 -35.08 -11.76
N MET A 840 31.70 -35.65 -10.81
CA MET A 840 30.46 -36.39 -11.10
C MET A 840 29.36 -35.47 -11.64
N GLU A 841 29.20 -34.28 -11.08
CA GLU A 841 28.24 -33.27 -11.54
C GLU A 841 28.58 -32.76 -12.94
N LEU A 842 29.86 -32.52 -13.23
CA LEU A 842 30.36 -32.13 -14.57
C LEU A 842 30.14 -33.22 -15.63
N ARG A 843 30.21 -34.50 -15.25
CA ARG A 843 29.99 -35.64 -16.16
C ARG A 843 28.52 -36.06 -16.26
N ARG A 844 27.62 -35.39 -15.54
CA ARG A 844 26.20 -35.77 -15.45
C ARG A 844 25.42 -35.32 -16.69
N ASP A 845 24.92 -36.27 -17.46
CA ASP A 845 23.94 -36.01 -18.52
C ASP A 845 22.53 -35.92 -17.92
N ILE A 846 22.16 -34.71 -17.46
CA ILE A 846 20.86 -34.42 -16.85
C ILE A 846 19.69 -34.81 -17.78
N VAL A 847 19.88 -34.62 -19.09
CA VAL A 847 18.87 -34.91 -20.10
C VAL A 847 18.71 -36.43 -20.31
N GLY A 848 19.81 -37.18 -20.25
CA GLY A 848 19.79 -38.65 -20.28
C GLY A 848 19.11 -39.26 -19.06
N GLU A 849 19.37 -38.74 -17.85
CA GLU A 849 18.75 -39.21 -16.61
C GLU A 849 17.24 -38.94 -16.56
N GLU A 850 16.78 -37.78 -17.02
CA GLU A 850 15.35 -37.47 -17.10
C GLU A 850 14.62 -38.43 -18.05
N ARG A 851 15.22 -38.74 -19.21
CA ARG A 851 14.65 -39.75 -20.13
C ARG A 851 14.59 -41.15 -19.52
N GLN A 852 15.61 -41.53 -18.75
CA GLN A 852 15.62 -42.82 -18.04
C GLN A 852 14.56 -42.88 -16.93
N LYS A 853 14.38 -41.80 -16.17
CA LYS A 853 13.31 -41.68 -15.16
C LYS A 853 11.94 -41.78 -15.80
N GLU A 854 11.68 -41.05 -16.88
CA GLU A 854 10.41 -41.17 -17.62
C GLU A 854 10.17 -42.60 -18.13
N HIS A 855 11.21 -43.25 -18.65
CA HIS A 855 11.11 -44.63 -19.12
C HIS A 855 10.87 -45.63 -17.98
N LEU A 856 11.50 -45.44 -16.82
CA LEU A 856 11.27 -46.22 -15.61
C LEU A 856 9.85 -46.02 -15.09
N GLU A 857 9.37 -44.78 -15.02
CA GLU A 857 7.98 -44.47 -14.64
C GLU A 857 6.97 -45.10 -15.60
N ARG A 858 7.23 -45.07 -16.92
CA ARG A 858 6.39 -45.76 -17.92
C ARG A 858 6.39 -47.27 -17.70
N LYS A 859 7.56 -47.88 -17.43
CA LYS A 859 7.65 -49.32 -17.10
C LYS A 859 6.90 -49.66 -15.82
N VAL A 860 7.05 -48.87 -14.76
CA VAL A 860 6.34 -49.07 -13.49
C VAL A 860 4.84 -48.92 -13.70
N LYS A 861 4.38 -47.90 -14.42
CA LYS A 861 2.96 -47.74 -14.79
C LYS A 861 2.44 -48.94 -15.58
N MET A 862 3.20 -49.47 -16.54
CA MET A 862 2.83 -50.69 -17.25
C MET A 862 2.77 -51.94 -16.35
N VAL A 863 3.71 -52.10 -15.41
CA VAL A 863 3.70 -53.20 -14.45
C VAL A 863 2.51 -53.10 -13.50
N MET A 864 2.21 -51.90 -13.00
CA MET A 864 1.04 -51.64 -12.16
C MET A 864 -0.25 -51.93 -12.94
N HIS A 865 -0.34 -51.50 -14.20
CA HIS A 865 -1.50 -51.78 -15.05
C HIS A 865 -1.65 -53.28 -15.33
N ARG A 866 -0.55 -53.99 -15.61
CA ARG A 866 -0.52 -55.45 -15.74
C ARG A 866 -0.96 -56.14 -14.45
N SER A 867 -0.50 -55.69 -13.28
CA SER A 867 -0.91 -56.27 -11.99
C SER A 867 -2.40 -56.04 -11.69
N ALA A 868 -2.94 -54.88 -12.07
CA ALA A 868 -4.36 -54.58 -11.94
C ALA A 868 -5.20 -55.45 -12.89
N LEU A 869 -4.74 -55.68 -14.12
CA LEU A 869 -5.37 -56.60 -15.06
C LEU A 869 -5.30 -58.05 -14.58
N VAL A 870 -4.19 -58.48 -13.97
CA VAL A 870 -4.07 -59.81 -13.36
C VAL A 870 -5.01 -59.96 -12.18
N LYS A 871 -5.16 -58.94 -11.32
CA LYS A 871 -6.16 -58.95 -10.25
C LYS A 871 -7.57 -59.08 -10.80
N LYS A 872 -7.94 -58.29 -11.82
CA LYS A 872 -9.24 -58.43 -12.51
C LYS A 872 -9.44 -59.81 -13.13
N LEU A 873 -8.40 -60.40 -13.71
CA LEU A 873 -8.46 -61.77 -14.22
C LEU A 873 -8.67 -62.80 -13.10
N GLN A 874 -8.06 -62.59 -11.94
CA GLN A 874 -8.24 -63.45 -10.76
C GLN A 874 -9.64 -63.29 -10.16
N GLU A 875 -10.15 -62.05 -10.08
CA GLU A 875 -11.53 -61.74 -9.67
C GLU A 875 -12.53 -62.39 -10.63
N ASN A 876 -12.37 -62.19 -11.93
CA ASN A 876 -13.22 -62.84 -12.94
C ASN A 876 -13.11 -64.37 -12.88
N TYR A 877 -11.94 -64.93 -12.60
CA TYR A 877 -11.77 -66.38 -12.45
C TYR A 877 -12.46 -66.89 -11.18
N ALA A 878 -12.39 -66.15 -10.07
CA ALA A 878 -13.13 -66.46 -8.86
C ALA A 878 -14.64 -66.43 -9.10
N GLU A 879 -15.15 -65.40 -9.77
CA GLU A 879 -16.56 -65.32 -10.19
C GLU A 879 -16.96 -66.49 -11.10
N LEU A 880 -16.09 -66.88 -12.04
CA LEU A 880 -16.37 -68.02 -12.94
C LEU A 880 -16.40 -69.34 -12.18
N VAL A 881 -15.54 -69.52 -11.17
CA VAL A 881 -15.57 -70.67 -10.25
C VAL A 881 -16.84 -70.63 -9.41
N GLU A 882 -17.22 -69.48 -8.85
CA GLU A 882 -18.48 -69.34 -8.11
C GLU A 882 -19.67 -69.70 -8.99
N LEU A 883 -19.75 -69.16 -10.21
CA LEU A 883 -20.79 -69.49 -11.18
C LEU A 883 -20.76 -70.97 -11.60
N GLN A 884 -19.58 -71.60 -11.70
CA GLN A 884 -19.47 -73.04 -11.92
C GLN A 884 -20.02 -73.81 -10.73
N THR A 885 -19.70 -73.41 -9.49
CA THR A 885 -20.24 -74.06 -8.29
C THR A 885 -21.75 -73.86 -8.18
N GLU A 886 -22.27 -72.67 -8.50
CA GLU A 886 -23.71 -72.41 -8.57
C GLU A 886 -24.37 -73.25 -9.66
N HIS A 887 -23.75 -73.34 -10.84
CA HIS A 887 -24.24 -74.18 -11.92
C HIS A 887 -24.22 -75.66 -11.53
N GLU A 888 -23.19 -76.14 -10.83
CA GLU A 888 -23.12 -77.50 -10.28
C GLU A 888 -24.19 -77.73 -9.21
N LEU A 889 -24.40 -76.79 -8.29
CA LEU A 889 -25.46 -76.83 -7.29
C LEU A 889 -26.86 -76.80 -7.92
N LEU A 890 -27.05 -76.04 -8.99
CA LEU A 890 -28.28 -76.00 -9.78
C LEU A 890 -28.47 -77.29 -10.59
N ARG A 891 -27.38 -77.89 -11.10
CA ARG A 891 -27.39 -79.22 -11.70
C ARG A 891 -27.79 -80.28 -10.68
N LEU A 892 -27.24 -80.24 -9.47
CA LEU A 892 -27.58 -81.13 -8.35
C LEU A 892 -29.03 -80.94 -7.90
N LYS A 893 -29.57 -79.72 -7.95
CA LYS A 893 -30.99 -79.42 -7.69
C LYS A 893 -31.93 -79.96 -8.78
N ARG A 894 -31.52 -79.94 -10.06
CA ARG A 894 -32.34 -80.43 -11.19
C ARG A 894 -32.21 -81.94 -11.45
N TYR A 895 -31.06 -82.53 -11.15
CA TYR A 895 -30.78 -83.95 -11.29
C TYR A 895 -30.03 -84.42 -10.05
N PRO A 896 -30.69 -85.06 -9.06
CA PRO A 896 -29.99 -85.69 -7.95
C PRO A 896 -29.15 -86.85 -8.52
N THR A 897 -27.83 -86.74 -8.42
CA THR A 897 -26.90 -87.76 -8.89
C THR A 897 -26.90 -88.94 -7.93
N PHE A 898 -27.34 -90.10 -8.43
CA PHE A 898 -26.96 -91.39 -7.85
C PHE A 898 -25.44 -91.51 -7.89
N HIS A 899 -24.82 -91.91 -6.78
CA HIS A 899 -23.37 -92.09 -6.66
C HIS A 899 -22.84 -93.03 -7.76
N PHE A 900 -22.04 -92.48 -8.68
CA PHE A 900 -21.11 -93.28 -9.49
C PHE A 900 -19.69 -93.01 -9.01
N ARG A 901 -19.05 -94.06 -8.47
CA ARG A 901 -17.59 -94.14 -8.37
C ARG A 901 -17.06 -94.16 -9.79
N MET A 902 -16.41 -93.09 -10.23
CA MET A 902 -15.50 -93.15 -11.37
C MET A 902 -14.11 -93.45 -10.81
N LEU A 903 -13.69 -94.70 -11.01
CA LEU A 903 -12.29 -95.06 -11.11
C LEU A 903 -11.74 -94.30 -12.32
N ASP A 904 -10.78 -93.42 -12.10
CA ASP A 904 -9.64 -93.31 -12.99
C ASP A 904 -8.44 -92.76 -12.21
N GLU A 905 -7.36 -93.49 -12.39
CA GLU A 905 -6.04 -93.33 -11.82
C GLU A 905 -5.38 -92.06 -12.38
N ASN A 906 -4.62 -91.37 -11.54
CA ASN A 906 -3.20 -91.11 -11.80
C ASN A 906 -2.55 -90.51 -10.55
N GLU A 907 -1.95 -91.42 -9.78
CA GLU A 907 -0.99 -91.16 -8.71
C GLU A 907 0.34 -90.66 -9.28
N GLU A 908 0.41 -89.46 -9.85
CA GLU A 908 1.71 -88.90 -10.25
C GLU A 908 1.64 -87.37 -10.28
N THR A 909 1.93 -86.75 -9.12
CA THR A 909 2.38 -85.34 -8.96
C THR A 909 2.42 -84.89 -7.48
N ARG A 910 2.19 -85.79 -6.51
CA ARG A 910 2.56 -85.56 -5.09
C ARG A 910 4.04 -85.80 -4.80
N LYS A 911 4.93 -85.25 -5.63
CA LYS A 911 6.37 -85.09 -5.35
C LYS A 911 6.86 -83.91 -6.16
N ASN A 912 6.86 -82.71 -5.58
CA ASN A 912 7.75 -81.57 -5.86
C ASN A 912 7.14 -80.24 -5.41
N VAL A 913 6.95 -80.04 -4.11
CA VAL A 913 6.99 -78.69 -3.50
C VAL A 913 7.57 -78.80 -2.09
N ARG A 914 8.88 -79.07 -2.02
CA ARG A 914 9.74 -78.78 -0.86
C ARG A 914 11.12 -78.46 -1.42
N THR A 915 11.28 -77.24 -1.88
CA THR A 915 12.55 -76.54 -2.10
C THR A 915 12.18 -75.18 -2.65
N ASN A 916 12.31 -74.16 -1.80
CA ASN A 916 12.68 -72.77 -2.09
C ASN A 916 12.22 -71.90 -0.92
N LEU A 917 12.95 -72.07 0.19
CA LEU A 917 13.18 -71.05 1.21
C LEU A 917 14.66 -70.70 1.08
N CYS A 918 14.94 -69.63 0.35
CA CYS A 918 16.06 -68.71 0.50
C CYS A 918 15.69 -67.43 -0.25
#